data_AF-A0A4Q9GVM1-F1
#
_entry.id   AF-A0A4Q9GVM1-F1
#
_cell.length_a   1.000
_cell.length_b   1.000
_cell.length_c   1.000
_cell.angle_alpha   90.00
_cell.angle_beta   90.00
_cell.angle_gamma   90.00
#
_symmetry.space_group_name_H-M   'P 1'
#
loop_
_entity.id
_entity.type
_entity.pdbx_description
1 polymer ?
#
loop_
_entity_poly.entity_id
_entity_poly.type
_entity_poly.pdbx_seq_one_letter_code
_entity_poly.pdbx_strand_id
1 'polypeptide(L)'
;MVPSNIPPAERRPLSRRRSAAILAGSLVGLLALTGWAPTAMAAEPEQEPGVTLRSYQLPPGLQDFCTLKSATTPNVDKLTPTINYVTTGDFGLSDNFLSIVTANLNIANQGVYTFRLTSDDGSRLKIDNNLVVDHGGLHGNTSKEGTATLTAGAHALRIDYFEAGDGQELKLEWKKPGDAAFAIVPSTALSTEAGVVRVTAPGTKYCEGATDTAGDGLRLDAVNPNYTLTNLRPEGFEPEVTGLAFLGDKLVVTTAGSVSSGGWVQNPKPGEVFLLDNVVGATTQGQVTYKKIATGLLNPMGVDVIGNDIYVSERYQLTKLTDPDGDGQYDVKTKVAGWPDGGNFHEFAFGLVHDDTNFYVNLSVAINNGGASTVPQPGANRGTSIKINRSTGAVSYVAGGLRTPNGVVLNEAGELFGTDNQGGWLPASKLVQIKQGRFFNHFTTPAGQFDTAPVTPPVLWIPQNEIGNSPSSPMFVKNGPFVGQMLIGDVTYGGLQRAFLEKVGGEYQGAIFRHTAGLEAGVNRTITGPDGAIYIGGIGEGGNWGESDKLRFGLQKLTPAGDNTFDMKAVKITATGFDIDYTKPVSDETIAKIAASYKVKQWRYVATPDYGGPKVDEETLVVSGASVSADKKTVSVTVPGVKPGRVVHIRSPRPFASSTGTELWNTEAWYTANSVPGYVPPADKGWYEAEDAALASGAKVDTEHNGYSGSGFAGGTFNAGASVTFTTSVATAGTYPVNVRYANGPNPFEGTKTYALYVNGVKQPAWSFPKTANWKTWATATRNLALTAGSNTIALKFDADVQGNVNFDALSIGASQDICAPVAGEAGYTGLFDGTLASFDKWKMSGPGSFGRITDDCSLRGSGGLGLLWYGDKKFDSYSLKLDWKLVADHNGGVFVGFPDPGNDPFVAVNKGYEIQIDATDAADRTTGSIYTFQGATPAAVTAALKPVGSWNSYEIVVKGQTIKVVLNGTVVNQFTSTDPARDISTGFVGVQNHGAGEAVSYRNIRIKELAADLNIAATVEIRCVAGKALVAVRATNNDTINADVTISTPYGDKTLAAVKPGAALFNTFTTRLASLPAGVAKVTATGGGRTGAVDVPWVAKNCG
;
A
#
# COMPACT_ATOMS: atom_id res chain seq x y z
N MET A 1 -48.69 -0.54 -34.27
CA MET A 1 -48.56 -1.00 -35.66
C MET A 1 -47.07 -1.19 -35.93
N VAL A 2 -46.70 -2.41 -36.32
CA VAL A 2 -45.36 -2.94 -36.69
C VAL A 2 -44.37 -3.23 -35.52
N PRO A 3 -43.83 -4.47 -35.38
CA PRO A 3 -43.07 -4.91 -34.21
C PRO A 3 -41.54 -5.03 -34.42
N SER A 4 -40.89 -5.19 -33.27
CA SER A 4 -39.48 -5.45 -32.94
C SER A 4 -38.87 -6.73 -33.53
N ASN A 5 -37.55 -6.69 -33.85
CA ASN A 5 -36.53 -7.70 -33.50
C ASN A 5 -35.21 -7.47 -34.27
N ILE A 6 -34.11 -7.07 -33.59
CA ILE A 6 -32.72 -7.34 -34.04
C ILE A 6 -31.81 -7.57 -32.81
N PRO A 7 -31.00 -8.67 -32.75
CA PRO A 7 -30.12 -9.06 -31.63
C PRO A 7 -28.68 -8.48 -31.72
N PRO A 8 -27.84 -8.63 -30.67
CA PRO A 8 -26.53 -7.98 -30.55
C PRO A 8 -25.41 -8.68 -31.35
N ALA A 9 -24.44 -7.88 -31.82
CA ALA A 9 -23.32 -8.32 -32.65
C ALA A 9 -22.10 -8.79 -31.83
N GLU A 10 -21.63 -10.00 -32.15
CA GLU A 10 -20.38 -10.61 -31.69
C GLU A 10 -19.14 -9.91 -32.29
N ARG A 11 -18.11 -9.76 -31.45
CA ARG A 11 -16.75 -9.34 -31.83
C ARG A 11 -15.97 -10.54 -32.37
N ARG A 12 -15.42 -10.41 -33.59
CA ARG A 12 -14.41 -11.35 -34.15
C ARG A 12 -12.99 -10.79 -33.99
N PRO A 13 -11.97 -11.64 -33.73
CA PRO A 13 -10.57 -11.23 -33.71
C PRO A 13 -9.98 -11.20 -35.13
N LEU A 14 -9.21 -10.15 -35.43
CA LEU A 14 -8.49 -9.99 -36.69
C LEU A 14 -7.11 -10.67 -36.60
N SER A 15 -6.96 -11.78 -37.32
CA SER A 15 -5.65 -12.32 -37.71
C SER A 15 -5.20 -11.65 -39.02
N ARG A 16 -3.95 -11.20 -39.09
CA ARG A 16 -3.30 -10.86 -40.36
C ARG A 16 -1.91 -11.49 -40.44
N ARG A 17 -1.84 -12.54 -41.26
CA ARG A 17 -0.62 -13.09 -41.88
C ARG A 17 0.02 -12.03 -42.78
N ARG A 18 1.35 -11.99 -42.82
CA ARG A 18 2.12 -11.55 -44.00
C ARG A 18 3.16 -12.61 -44.33
N SER A 19 3.00 -13.16 -45.53
CA SER A 19 3.87 -14.11 -46.20
C SER A 19 5.11 -13.38 -46.75
N ALA A 20 6.29 -13.97 -46.59
CA ALA A 20 7.47 -13.63 -47.38
C ALA A 20 7.90 -14.88 -48.15
N ALA A 21 8.02 -14.74 -49.47
CA ALA A 21 8.31 -15.80 -50.42
C ALA A 21 9.79 -16.20 -50.38
N ILE A 22 10.04 -17.50 -50.41
CA ILE A 22 11.35 -18.13 -50.52
C ILE A 22 11.70 -18.24 -52.00
N LEU A 23 12.85 -17.69 -52.41
CA LEU A 23 13.52 -18.01 -53.67
C LEU A 23 14.69 -18.95 -53.37
N ALA A 24 14.62 -20.16 -53.92
CA ALA A 24 15.63 -21.19 -53.81
C ALA A 24 16.80 -20.89 -54.76
N GLY A 25 18.01 -20.79 -54.20
CA GLY A 25 19.27 -20.77 -54.92
C GLY A 25 20.21 -21.78 -54.28
N SER A 26 20.40 -22.92 -54.94
CA SER A 26 21.25 -24.02 -54.50
C SER A 26 22.73 -23.64 -54.66
N LEU A 27 23.48 -23.59 -53.57
CA LEU A 27 24.95 -23.68 -53.59
C LEU A 27 25.38 -24.81 -52.66
N VAL A 28 25.90 -25.88 -53.26
CA VAL A 28 26.54 -27.00 -52.58
C VAL A 28 27.95 -26.54 -52.18
N GLY A 29 28.19 -26.41 -50.88
CA GLY A 29 29.51 -26.20 -50.30
C GLY A 29 29.71 -27.18 -49.15
N LEU A 30 30.67 -28.10 -49.30
CA LEU A 30 31.11 -29.03 -48.27
C LEU A 30 31.48 -28.28 -46.99
N LEU A 31 30.74 -28.52 -45.90
CA LEU A 31 31.18 -28.19 -44.55
C LEU A 31 31.72 -29.46 -43.87
N ALA A 32 33.01 -29.41 -43.55
CA ALA A 32 33.66 -30.37 -42.69
C ALA A 32 32.98 -30.40 -41.31
N LEU A 33 32.58 -31.60 -40.89
CA LEU A 33 32.14 -31.89 -39.54
C LEU A 33 33.31 -31.68 -38.57
N THR A 34 33.38 -30.49 -37.96
CA THR A 34 34.11 -30.31 -36.72
C THR A 34 33.17 -30.73 -35.59
N GLY A 35 33.51 -31.85 -34.93
CA GLY A 35 32.75 -32.33 -33.79
C GLY A 35 32.87 -31.33 -32.65
N TRP A 36 31.78 -30.61 -32.36
CA TRP A 36 31.57 -30.06 -31.03
C TRP A 36 31.35 -31.22 -30.08
N ALA A 37 32.35 -31.50 -29.25
CA ALA A 37 32.09 -32.21 -28.01
C ALA A 37 31.13 -31.33 -27.19
N PRO A 38 30.03 -31.88 -26.64
CA PRO A 38 29.19 -31.13 -25.73
C PRO A 38 30.05 -30.64 -24.56
N THR A 39 29.96 -29.35 -24.24
CA THR A 39 30.45 -28.81 -22.98
C THR A 39 29.90 -29.68 -21.86
N ALA A 40 30.77 -30.20 -21.00
CA ALA A 40 30.35 -30.99 -19.85
C ALA A 40 29.33 -30.16 -19.06
N MET A 41 28.09 -30.65 -18.97
CA MET A 41 27.12 -30.10 -18.01
C MET A 41 27.80 -30.08 -16.64
N ALA A 42 27.67 -28.97 -15.92
CA ALA A 42 27.98 -28.94 -14.50
C ALA A 42 27.31 -30.17 -13.85
N ALA A 43 28.03 -30.85 -12.95
CA ALA A 43 27.47 -32.03 -12.27
C ALA A 43 26.13 -31.65 -11.63
N GLU A 44 25.09 -32.45 -11.87
CA GLU A 44 23.80 -32.30 -11.21
C GLU A 44 24.03 -32.23 -9.69
N PRO A 45 23.42 -31.25 -8.99
CA PRO A 45 23.56 -31.15 -7.54
C PRO A 45 23.10 -32.44 -6.86
N GLU A 46 23.66 -32.75 -5.69
CA GLU A 46 23.28 -33.95 -4.92
C GLU A 46 21.76 -34.02 -4.76
N GLN A 47 21.19 -35.22 -4.92
CA GLN A 47 19.74 -35.44 -4.90
C GLN A 47 19.34 -36.24 -3.66
N GLU A 48 18.19 -35.91 -3.05
CA GLU A 48 17.57 -36.66 -1.97
C GLU A 48 16.17 -37.19 -2.37
N PRO A 49 15.70 -38.34 -1.83
CA PRO A 49 14.37 -38.87 -2.15
C PRO A 49 13.23 -37.93 -1.75
N GLY A 50 12.25 -37.75 -2.64
CA GLY A 50 11.05 -36.96 -2.38
C GLY A 50 10.83 -35.82 -3.38
N VAL A 51 9.95 -34.90 -3.02
CA VAL A 51 9.54 -33.76 -3.85
C VAL A 51 9.58 -32.46 -3.06
N THR A 52 9.85 -31.35 -3.75
CA THR A 52 9.72 -30.00 -3.18
C THR A 52 8.29 -29.52 -3.39
N LEU A 53 7.57 -29.22 -2.30
CA LEU A 53 6.25 -28.59 -2.28
C LEU A 53 6.40 -27.13 -1.88
N ARG A 54 5.96 -26.21 -2.74
CA ARG A 54 5.88 -24.78 -2.45
C ARG A 54 4.46 -24.28 -2.53
N SER A 55 3.94 -23.70 -1.45
CA SER A 55 2.56 -23.16 -1.42
C SER A 55 2.57 -21.65 -1.19
N TYR A 56 1.65 -20.95 -1.86
CA TYR A 56 1.55 -19.50 -1.93
C TYR A 56 0.12 -19.09 -1.59
N GLN A 57 -0.05 -18.35 -0.50
CA GLN A 57 -1.35 -17.81 -0.12
C GLN A 57 -1.74 -16.71 -1.10
N LEU A 58 -2.92 -16.80 -1.71
CA LEU A 58 -3.49 -15.82 -2.62
C LEU A 58 -4.70 -15.11 -1.97
N PRO A 59 -5.14 -13.96 -2.52
CA PRO A 59 -6.40 -13.34 -2.13
C PRO A 59 -7.59 -14.26 -2.44
N PRO A 60 -8.72 -14.10 -1.75
CA PRO A 60 -9.96 -14.81 -2.08
C PRO A 60 -10.43 -14.59 -3.53
N GLY A 61 -11.13 -15.57 -4.08
CA GLY A 61 -11.76 -15.47 -5.40
C GLY A 61 -10.95 -16.10 -6.53
N LEU A 62 -10.11 -17.08 -6.21
CA LEU A 62 -9.44 -17.91 -7.21
C LEU A 62 -10.49 -18.76 -7.97
N GLN A 63 -10.38 -18.83 -9.30
CA GLN A 63 -11.34 -19.55 -10.16
C GLN A 63 -10.63 -20.51 -11.13
N ASP A 64 -9.38 -20.21 -11.44
CA ASP A 64 -8.51 -21.01 -12.29
C ASP A 64 -7.05 -20.64 -11.96
N PHE A 65 -6.10 -21.34 -12.57
CA PHE A 65 -4.68 -21.05 -12.45
C PHE A 65 -4.35 -19.61 -12.85
N CYS A 66 -3.43 -19.02 -12.09
CA CYS A 66 -2.81 -17.75 -12.44
C CYS A 66 -1.29 -17.91 -12.53
N THR A 67 -0.64 -17.00 -13.26
CA THR A 67 0.81 -16.85 -13.21
C THR A 67 1.17 -16.04 -11.97
N LEU A 68 1.93 -16.62 -11.04
CA LEU A 68 2.50 -15.86 -9.92
C LEU A 68 3.47 -14.82 -10.45
N LYS A 69 3.49 -13.64 -9.82
CA LYS A 69 4.56 -12.67 -10.08
C LYS A 69 5.92 -13.30 -9.80
N SER A 70 6.87 -13.07 -10.69
CA SER A 70 8.23 -13.59 -10.58
C SER A 70 8.93 -13.11 -9.28
N ALA A 71 9.95 -13.86 -8.85
CA ALA A 71 10.66 -13.61 -7.59
C ALA A 71 9.76 -13.60 -6.34
N THR A 72 8.66 -14.36 -6.35
CA THR A 72 7.82 -14.54 -5.16
C THR A 72 8.40 -15.62 -4.24
N THR A 73 8.63 -15.27 -2.99
CA THR A 73 9.03 -16.21 -1.92
C THR A 73 7.79 -16.99 -1.45
N PRO A 74 7.82 -18.33 -1.34
CA PRO A 74 6.67 -19.12 -0.91
C PRO A 74 6.28 -18.88 0.55
N ASN A 75 5.00 -19.12 0.88
CA ASN A 75 4.53 -19.16 2.28
C ASN A 75 4.97 -20.45 2.97
N VAL A 76 5.03 -21.55 2.21
CA VAL A 76 5.42 -22.89 2.66
C VAL A 76 6.40 -23.47 1.66
N ASP A 77 7.51 -24.02 2.12
CA ASP A 77 8.48 -24.78 1.31
C ASP A 77 8.86 -26.04 2.10
N LYS A 78 8.48 -27.22 1.60
CA LYS A 78 8.63 -28.52 2.28
C LYS A 78 9.24 -29.57 1.36
N LEU A 79 10.05 -30.44 1.94
CA LEU A 79 10.37 -31.75 1.36
C LEU A 79 9.30 -32.74 1.80
N THR A 80 8.66 -33.42 0.85
CA THR A 80 7.65 -34.44 1.12
C THR A 80 8.00 -35.75 0.39
N PRO A 81 7.67 -36.93 0.96
CA PRO A 81 8.11 -38.22 0.40
C PRO A 81 7.34 -38.61 -0.88
N THR A 82 6.05 -38.29 -0.96
CA THR A 82 5.17 -38.63 -2.09
C THR A 82 4.16 -37.50 -2.31
N ILE A 83 3.49 -37.51 -3.46
CA ILE A 83 2.42 -36.56 -3.80
C ILE A 83 1.07 -37.21 -3.45
N ASN A 84 0.68 -37.09 -2.19
CA ASN A 84 -0.58 -37.57 -1.64
C ASN A 84 -0.96 -36.69 -0.44
N TYR A 85 -1.55 -35.54 -0.73
CA TYR A 85 -1.84 -34.47 0.23
C TYR A 85 -3.35 -34.31 0.38
N VAL A 86 -3.84 -34.23 1.62
CA VAL A 86 -5.30 -34.17 1.91
C VAL A 86 -5.62 -33.13 2.98
N THR A 87 -4.68 -32.84 3.87
CA THR A 87 -4.94 -31.99 5.04
C THR A 87 -4.28 -30.63 4.91
N THR A 88 -4.78 -29.64 5.65
CA THR A 88 -4.12 -28.33 5.83
C THR A 88 -2.67 -28.49 6.29
N GLY A 89 -2.37 -29.53 7.07
CA GLY A 89 -1.00 -29.83 7.51
C GLY A 89 -0.06 -30.21 6.37
N ASP A 90 -0.56 -30.86 5.32
CA ASP A 90 0.25 -31.28 4.17
C ASP A 90 0.70 -30.04 3.37
N PHE A 91 -0.27 -29.22 2.95
CA PHE A 91 -0.02 -27.99 2.18
C PHE A 91 0.54 -26.84 3.03
N GLY A 92 0.21 -26.82 4.33
CA GLY A 92 0.48 -25.70 5.23
C GLY A 92 -0.48 -24.50 5.07
N LEU A 93 -1.49 -24.61 4.20
CA LEU A 93 -2.54 -23.61 3.92
C LEU A 93 -3.89 -24.34 3.74
N SER A 94 -5.01 -23.63 3.92
CA SER A 94 -6.38 -24.18 3.82
C SER A 94 -7.11 -23.76 2.54
N ASP A 95 -7.21 -22.47 2.25
CA ASP A 95 -8.03 -21.98 1.14
C ASP A 95 -7.29 -20.87 0.40
N ASN A 96 -7.68 -20.68 -0.86
CA ASN A 96 -7.18 -19.63 -1.74
C ASN A 96 -5.65 -19.66 -1.86
N PHE A 97 -5.09 -20.82 -2.21
CA PHE A 97 -3.66 -20.97 -2.40
C PHE A 97 -3.31 -21.64 -3.73
N LEU A 98 -2.10 -21.36 -4.20
CA LEU A 98 -1.46 -22.09 -5.29
C LEU A 98 -0.33 -22.92 -4.69
N SER A 99 -0.19 -24.17 -5.11
CA SER A 99 0.97 -25.01 -4.84
C SER A 99 1.70 -25.38 -6.12
N ILE A 100 3.02 -25.28 -6.08
CA ILE A 100 3.92 -25.76 -7.12
C ILE A 100 4.72 -26.93 -6.52
N VAL A 101 4.56 -28.11 -7.09
CA VAL A 101 5.27 -29.33 -6.68
C VAL A 101 6.29 -29.68 -7.75
N THR A 102 7.56 -29.83 -7.38
CA THR A 102 8.66 -30.13 -8.32
C THR A 102 9.53 -31.28 -7.84
N ALA A 103 9.92 -32.14 -8.77
CA ALA A 103 10.85 -33.25 -8.54
C ALA A 103 11.47 -33.74 -9.84
N ASN A 104 12.52 -34.55 -9.74
CA ASN A 104 12.94 -35.48 -10.77
C ASN A 104 12.17 -36.79 -10.61
N LEU A 105 11.50 -37.22 -11.68
CA LEU A 105 10.87 -38.52 -11.81
C LEU A 105 11.88 -39.51 -12.40
N ASN A 106 12.36 -40.43 -11.58
CA ASN A 106 13.39 -41.39 -11.95
C ASN A 106 12.77 -42.65 -12.56
N ILE A 107 12.96 -42.82 -13.87
CA ILE A 107 12.38 -43.90 -14.66
C ILE A 107 13.40 -45.02 -14.85
N ALA A 108 13.08 -46.21 -14.34
CA ALA A 108 13.93 -47.39 -14.50
C ALA A 108 13.77 -48.06 -15.88
N ASN A 109 12.55 -48.13 -16.39
CA ASN A 109 12.23 -48.79 -17.66
C ASN A 109 11.56 -47.81 -18.61
N GLN A 110 12.12 -47.64 -19.80
CA GLN A 110 11.49 -46.82 -20.85
C GLN A 110 10.12 -47.40 -21.26
N GLY A 111 9.19 -46.53 -21.66
CA GLY A 111 7.90 -46.94 -22.20
C GLY A 111 6.80 -45.90 -21.99
N VAL A 112 5.55 -46.31 -22.23
CA VAL A 112 4.37 -45.46 -22.03
C VAL A 112 3.89 -45.60 -20.58
N TYR A 113 3.89 -44.47 -19.87
CA TYR A 113 3.34 -44.35 -18.52
C TYR A 113 1.99 -43.65 -18.60
N THR A 114 1.00 -44.15 -17.87
CA THR A 114 -0.28 -43.44 -17.65
C THR A 114 -0.24 -42.81 -16.27
N PHE A 115 -0.44 -41.50 -16.18
CA PHE A 115 -0.56 -40.77 -14.93
C PHE A 115 -2.03 -40.50 -14.62
N ARG A 116 -2.36 -40.51 -13.33
CA ARG A 116 -3.65 -40.07 -12.81
C ARG A 116 -3.40 -39.00 -11.75
N LEU A 117 -4.04 -37.86 -11.92
CA LEU A 117 -3.99 -36.74 -11.01
C LEU A 117 -5.38 -36.56 -10.41
N THR A 118 -5.48 -36.69 -9.09
CA THR A 118 -6.71 -36.44 -8.33
C THR A 118 -6.55 -35.12 -7.60
N SER A 119 -7.54 -34.23 -7.72
CA SER A 119 -7.58 -33.00 -6.97
C SER A 119 -8.98 -32.51 -6.63
N ASP A 120 -9.07 -31.79 -5.52
CA ASP A 120 -10.18 -30.88 -5.19
C ASP A 120 -9.72 -29.47 -5.59
N ASP A 121 -10.48 -28.83 -6.47
CA ASP A 121 -10.08 -27.79 -7.41
C ASP A 121 -8.89 -28.17 -8.33
N GLY A 122 -8.34 -27.19 -9.05
CA GLY A 122 -7.60 -27.44 -10.28
C GLY A 122 -6.17 -27.94 -10.10
N SER A 123 -5.77 -28.94 -10.90
CA SER A 123 -4.39 -29.46 -10.97
C SER A 123 -3.87 -29.68 -12.40
N ARG A 124 -2.57 -29.49 -12.64
CA ARG A 124 -1.90 -29.71 -13.93
C ARG A 124 -0.56 -30.42 -13.73
N LEU A 125 -0.37 -31.55 -14.41
CA LEU A 125 0.91 -32.28 -14.42
C LEU A 125 1.69 -31.99 -15.71
N LYS A 126 2.96 -31.61 -15.56
CA LYS A 126 3.94 -31.50 -16.64
C LYS A 126 5.11 -32.46 -16.41
N ILE A 127 5.53 -33.14 -17.47
CA ILE A 127 6.76 -33.97 -17.50
C ILE A 127 7.65 -33.44 -18.63
N ASP A 128 8.88 -33.07 -18.32
CA ASP A 128 9.84 -32.40 -19.23
C ASP A 128 9.21 -31.19 -19.94
N ASN A 129 8.50 -30.36 -19.16
CA ASN A 129 7.70 -29.21 -19.61
C ASN A 129 6.52 -29.53 -20.54
N ASN A 130 6.28 -30.79 -20.89
CA ASN A 130 5.10 -31.20 -21.66
C ASN A 130 3.90 -31.39 -20.74
N LEU A 131 2.76 -30.79 -21.06
CA LEU A 131 1.51 -30.95 -20.31
C LEU A 131 0.96 -32.38 -20.52
N VAL A 132 0.92 -33.17 -19.45
CA VAL A 132 0.47 -34.57 -19.46
C VAL A 132 -0.97 -34.68 -18.96
N VAL A 133 -1.32 -33.98 -17.87
CA VAL A 133 -2.68 -33.92 -17.33
C VAL A 133 -3.07 -32.45 -17.13
N ASP A 134 -4.25 -32.06 -17.60
CA ASP A 134 -4.85 -30.74 -17.37
C ASP A 134 -6.23 -30.89 -16.75
N HIS A 135 -6.30 -30.76 -15.42
CA HIS A 135 -7.50 -30.92 -14.61
C HIS A 135 -7.82 -29.59 -13.92
N GLY A 136 -7.93 -28.51 -14.71
CA GLY A 136 -8.16 -27.15 -14.19
C GLY A 136 -9.63 -26.79 -13.91
N GLY A 137 -9.83 -25.55 -13.43
CA GLY A 137 -11.13 -25.03 -13.01
C GLY A 137 -11.57 -25.52 -11.62
N LEU A 138 -12.68 -24.95 -11.13
CA LEU A 138 -13.28 -25.35 -9.85
C LEU A 138 -14.01 -26.68 -9.97
N HIS A 139 -13.73 -27.63 -9.08
CA HIS A 139 -14.42 -28.91 -9.04
C HIS A 139 -14.16 -29.65 -7.73
N GLY A 140 -15.12 -30.48 -7.32
CA GLY A 140 -14.91 -31.43 -6.23
C GLY A 140 -13.76 -32.42 -6.50
N ASN A 141 -13.36 -33.14 -5.45
CA ASN A 141 -12.38 -34.22 -5.51
C ASN A 141 -12.66 -35.26 -6.62
N THR A 142 -11.97 -35.12 -7.75
CA THR A 142 -12.10 -35.99 -8.93
C THR A 142 -10.75 -36.23 -9.59
N SER A 143 -10.65 -37.27 -10.42
CA SER A 143 -9.39 -37.65 -11.07
C SER A 143 -9.41 -37.47 -12.59
N LYS A 144 -8.27 -37.09 -13.16
CA LYS A 144 -8.03 -37.10 -14.61
C LYS A 144 -6.74 -37.81 -14.97
N GLU A 145 -6.73 -38.41 -16.15
CA GLU A 145 -5.62 -39.24 -16.62
C GLU A 145 -4.93 -38.62 -17.84
N GLY A 146 -3.66 -38.96 -18.03
CA GLY A 146 -2.84 -38.55 -19.17
C GLY A 146 -1.68 -39.53 -19.38
N THR A 147 -1.07 -39.52 -20.56
CA THR A 147 0.02 -40.45 -20.90
C THR A 147 1.27 -39.72 -21.34
N ALA A 148 2.44 -40.28 -21.02
CA ALA A 148 3.72 -39.81 -21.51
C ALA A 148 4.62 -41.01 -21.87
N THR A 149 5.38 -40.87 -22.96
CA THR A 149 6.43 -41.83 -23.32
C THR A 149 7.75 -41.36 -22.73
N LEU A 150 8.31 -42.14 -21.80
CA LEU A 150 9.52 -41.76 -21.06
C LEU A 150 10.67 -42.71 -21.36
N THR A 151 11.88 -42.16 -21.38
CA THR A 151 13.13 -42.92 -21.47
C THR A 151 13.56 -43.40 -20.08
N ALA A 152 14.55 -44.28 -19.99
CA ALA A 152 15.17 -44.55 -18.70
C ALA A 152 16.03 -43.34 -18.28
N GLY A 153 15.97 -42.95 -17.00
CA GLY A 153 16.66 -41.77 -16.48
C GLY A 153 15.74 -40.82 -15.70
N ALA A 154 16.28 -39.66 -15.32
CA ALA A 154 15.53 -38.61 -14.63
C ALA A 154 14.74 -37.76 -15.63
N HIS A 155 13.49 -37.46 -15.29
CA HIS A 155 12.58 -36.59 -16.05
C HIS A 155 12.04 -35.49 -15.13
N ALA A 156 11.98 -34.24 -15.61
CA ALA A 156 11.51 -33.14 -14.78
C ALA A 156 10.00 -33.23 -14.56
N LEU A 157 9.55 -33.34 -13.31
CA LEU A 157 8.16 -33.36 -12.90
C LEU A 157 7.76 -32.03 -12.27
N ARG A 158 6.66 -31.46 -12.77
CA ARG A 158 6.03 -30.27 -12.17
C ARG A 158 4.52 -30.45 -12.07
N ILE A 159 3.95 -30.17 -10.91
CA ILE A 159 2.51 -30.02 -10.72
C ILE A 159 2.19 -28.59 -10.29
N ASP A 160 1.30 -27.94 -11.02
CA ASP A 160 0.63 -26.71 -10.59
C ASP A 160 -0.73 -27.14 -9.99
N TYR A 161 -1.03 -26.78 -8.75
CA TYR A 161 -2.29 -27.10 -8.05
C TYR A 161 -2.85 -25.83 -7.42
N PHE A 162 -4.16 -25.61 -7.48
CA PHE A 162 -4.80 -24.53 -6.73
C PHE A 162 -6.02 -25.01 -5.94
N GLU A 163 -6.27 -24.34 -4.83
CA GLU A 163 -7.40 -24.56 -3.94
C GLU A 163 -8.13 -23.24 -3.70
N ALA A 164 -9.43 -23.16 -3.97
CA ALA A 164 -10.24 -21.96 -3.71
C ALA A 164 -10.99 -22.04 -2.37
N GLY A 165 -11.57 -23.20 -2.03
CA GLY A 165 -12.12 -23.49 -0.71
C GLY A 165 -12.95 -24.79 -0.60
N ASP A 166 -13.37 -25.09 0.62
CA ASP A 166 -14.01 -26.35 1.07
C ASP A 166 -13.02 -27.50 1.34
N GLY A 167 -12.99 -28.53 0.48
CA GLY A 167 -12.06 -29.65 0.61
C GLY A 167 -10.76 -29.35 -0.12
N GLN A 168 -9.68 -30.10 0.17
CA GLN A 168 -8.42 -29.98 -0.55
C GLN A 168 -7.80 -31.37 -0.72
N GLU A 169 -7.41 -31.74 -1.94
CA GLU A 169 -6.66 -32.97 -2.21
C GLU A 169 -5.72 -32.77 -3.39
N LEU A 170 -4.52 -33.36 -3.31
CA LEU A 170 -3.65 -33.55 -4.46
C LEU A 170 -2.96 -34.90 -4.37
N LYS A 171 -3.28 -35.79 -5.31
CA LYS A 171 -2.70 -37.14 -5.35
C LYS A 171 -2.24 -37.49 -6.77
N LEU A 172 -0.98 -37.92 -6.88
CA LEU A 172 -0.39 -38.41 -8.13
C LEU A 172 -0.20 -39.93 -8.08
N GLU A 173 -0.81 -40.59 -9.06
CA GLU A 173 -0.67 -42.03 -9.29
C GLU A 173 -0.17 -42.29 -10.71
N TRP A 174 0.41 -43.47 -10.93
CA TRP A 174 0.85 -43.92 -12.25
C TRP A 174 0.52 -45.39 -12.52
N LYS A 175 0.54 -45.76 -13.79
CA LYS A 175 0.70 -47.12 -14.30
C LYS A 175 1.99 -47.17 -15.10
N LYS A 176 2.90 -48.06 -14.72
CA LYS A 176 4.11 -48.31 -15.49
C LYS A 176 3.77 -49.14 -16.74
N PRO A 177 4.67 -49.23 -17.74
CA PRO A 177 4.45 -50.08 -18.90
C PRO A 177 4.11 -51.51 -18.50
N GLY A 178 2.89 -51.97 -18.84
CA GLY A 178 2.38 -53.31 -18.53
C GLY A 178 1.61 -53.48 -17.22
N ASP A 179 1.52 -52.45 -16.37
CA ASP A 179 0.75 -52.51 -15.12
C ASP A 179 -0.77 -52.45 -15.37
N ALA A 180 -1.55 -53.24 -14.61
CA ALA A 180 -3.01 -53.27 -14.72
C ALA A 180 -3.71 -52.20 -13.83
N ALA A 181 -3.09 -51.80 -12.72
CA ALA A 181 -3.68 -50.92 -11.70
C ALA A 181 -2.79 -49.69 -11.45
N PHE A 182 -3.42 -48.57 -11.06
CA PHE A 182 -2.69 -47.38 -10.61
C PHE A 182 -2.09 -47.62 -9.22
N ALA A 183 -0.94 -47.01 -8.99
CA ALA A 183 -0.33 -46.90 -7.67
C ALA A 183 0.20 -45.48 -7.46
N ILE A 184 0.23 -45.02 -6.21
CA ILE A 184 0.91 -43.77 -5.85
C ILE A 184 2.35 -43.83 -6.34
N VAL A 185 2.84 -42.75 -6.94
CA VAL A 185 4.24 -42.66 -7.36
C VAL A 185 5.12 -42.71 -6.10
N PRO A 186 5.95 -43.76 -5.93
CA PRO A 186 6.68 -43.97 -4.69
C PRO A 186 7.83 -42.97 -4.55
N SER A 187 8.24 -42.68 -3.31
CA SER A 187 9.39 -41.80 -3.04
C SER A 187 10.68 -42.28 -3.71
N THR A 188 10.84 -43.59 -3.93
CA THR A 188 11.99 -44.16 -4.64
C THR A 188 12.06 -43.81 -6.13
N ALA A 189 10.95 -43.34 -6.71
CA ALA A 189 10.90 -42.83 -8.08
C ALA A 189 10.98 -41.29 -8.13
N LEU A 190 11.11 -40.62 -6.98
CA LEU A 190 11.09 -39.17 -6.87
C LEU A 190 12.37 -38.68 -6.20
N SER A 191 13.03 -37.69 -6.77
CA SER A 191 14.14 -37.01 -6.09
C SER A 191 14.09 -35.51 -6.28
N THR A 192 14.70 -34.79 -5.36
CA THR A 192 14.86 -33.33 -5.44
C THR A 192 16.26 -32.95 -4.95
N GLU A 193 16.67 -31.70 -5.11
CA GLU A 193 17.98 -31.24 -4.63
C GLU A 193 18.10 -31.48 -3.12
N ALA A 194 19.21 -32.08 -2.71
CA ALA A 194 19.49 -32.46 -1.33
C ALA A 194 19.98 -31.27 -0.51
N GLY A 195 19.61 -31.25 0.77
CA GLY A 195 20.15 -30.33 1.75
C GLY A 195 19.94 -28.90 1.28
N VAL A 196 18.68 -28.48 1.21
CA VAL A 196 18.30 -27.17 0.65
C VAL A 196 17.81 -26.25 1.76
N VAL A 197 18.25 -24.99 1.77
CA VAL A 197 17.68 -23.98 2.68
C VAL A 197 16.32 -23.52 2.13
N ARG A 198 15.26 -23.80 2.88
CA ARG A 198 13.86 -23.53 2.49
C ARG A 198 13.36 -22.24 3.13
N VAL A 199 13.70 -21.08 2.55
CA VAL A 199 13.25 -19.78 3.08
C VAL A 199 11.76 -19.59 2.77
N THR A 200 10.96 -19.17 3.75
CA THR A 200 9.56 -18.81 3.52
C THR A 200 9.33 -17.36 3.88
N ALA A 201 8.29 -16.75 3.30
CA ALA A 201 7.81 -15.43 3.68
C ALA A 201 6.29 -15.48 3.87
N PRO A 202 5.76 -15.11 5.04
CA PRO A 202 4.32 -15.09 5.27
C PRO A 202 3.62 -13.98 4.45
N GLY A 203 2.29 -13.91 4.55
CA GLY A 203 1.46 -12.91 3.89
C GLY A 203 0.99 -13.30 2.49
N THR A 204 0.07 -12.52 1.95
CA THR A 204 -0.58 -12.75 0.65
C THR A 204 0.38 -12.49 -0.51
N LYS A 205 0.32 -13.35 -1.53
CA LYS A 205 1.05 -13.27 -2.79
C LYS A 205 0.09 -12.89 -3.92
N TYR A 206 0.63 -12.43 -5.05
CA TYR A 206 -0.18 -11.89 -6.13
C TYR A 206 0.18 -12.53 -7.47
N CYS A 207 -0.86 -12.74 -8.27
CA CYS A 207 -0.73 -13.10 -9.67
C CYS A 207 -0.36 -11.89 -10.52
N GLU A 208 0.15 -12.12 -11.73
CA GLU A 208 0.32 -11.09 -12.75
C GLU A 208 -1.04 -10.49 -13.13
N GLY A 209 -1.13 -9.15 -13.12
CA GLY A 209 -2.31 -8.43 -13.57
C GLY A 209 -2.41 -8.33 -15.09
N ALA A 210 -3.62 -8.17 -15.62
CA ALA A 210 -3.86 -8.10 -17.08
C ALA A 210 -3.13 -6.93 -17.79
N THR A 211 -2.74 -5.90 -17.06
CA THR A 211 -2.00 -4.73 -17.58
C THR A 211 -0.55 -4.71 -17.13
N ASP A 212 -0.13 -5.68 -16.31
CA ASP A 212 1.22 -5.72 -15.79
C ASP A 212 2.20 -6.06 -16.92
N THR A 213 3.33 -5.37 -16.96
CA THR A 213 4.41 -5.56 -17.94
C THR A 213 5.76 -5.36 -17.25
N ALA A 214 6.87 -5.76 -17.88
CA ALA A 214 8.20 -5.55 -17.30
C ALA A 214 8.42 -4.07 -16.96
N GLY A 215 8.74 -3.78 -15.70
CA GLY A 215 8.91 -2.43 -15.17
C GLY A 215 7.60 -1.71 -14.77
N ASP A 216 6.43 -2.32 -15.02
CA ASP A 216 5.12 -1.81 -14.61
C ASP A 216 4.29 -2.92 -13.94
N GLY A 217 4.38 -3.02 -12.62
CA GLY A 217 3.74 -4.09 -11.85
C GLY A 217 4.49 -5.42 -11.87
N LEU A 218 5.40 -5.67 -12.84
CA LEU A 218 6.33 -6.80 -12.88
C LEU A 218 7.78 -6.34 -12.78
N ARG A 219 8.63 -7.26 -12.28
CA ARG A 219 10.08 -7.12 -12.30
C ARG A 219 10.58 -6.79 -13.72
N LEU A 220 11.66 -6.03 -13.81
CA LEU A 220 12.39 -5.86 -15.07
C LEU A 220 13.00 -7.19 -15.53
N ASP A 221 13.07 -7.41 -16.83
CA ASP A 221 13.63 -8.63 -17.44
C ASP A 221 14.85 -8.34 -18.32
N ALA A 222 15.16 -7.08 -18.57
CA ALA A 222 16.25 -6.64 -19.44
C ALA A 222 17.23 -5.68 -18.76
N VAL A 223 18.40 -5.54 -19.39
CA VAL A 223 19.43 -4.58 -18.98
C VAL A 223 18.96 -3.17 -19.32
N ASN A 224 19.17 -2.22 -18.41
CA ASN A 224 18.81 -0.82 -18.61
C ASN A 224 19.55 -0.25 -19.85
N PRO A 225 18.84 0.40 -20.80
CA PRO A 225 19.41 0.92 -22.05
C PRO A 225 20.55 1.95 -21.89
N ASN A 226 20.76 2.46 -20.68
CA ASN A 226 21.91 3.31 -20.35
C ASN A 226 23.22 2.52 -20.22
N TYR A 227 23.22 1.18 -20.36
CA TYR A 227 24.42 0.36 -20.23
C TYR A 227 24.57 -0.66 -21.36
N THR A 228 25.82 -0.97 -21.70
CA THR A 228 26.22 -2.16 -22.46
C THR A 228 26.70 -3.22 -21.49
N LEU A 229 26.08 -4.41 -21.54
CA LEU A 229 26.47 -5.58 -20.75
C LEU A 229 27.65 -6.31 -21.40
N THR A 230 28.64 -6.71 -20.61
CA THR A 230 29.77 -7.55 -21.04
C THR A 230 29.97 -8.67 -20.03
N ASN A 231 30.04 -9.92 -20.49
CA ASN A 231 30.44 -11.06 -19.66
C ASN A 231 31.97 -11.05 -19.48
N LEU A 232 32.44 -11.17 -18.24
CA LEU A 232 33.87 -11.17 -17.90
C LEU A 232 34.39 -12.54 -17.48
N ARG A 233 33.60 -13.61 -17.64
CA ARG A 233 34.01 -14.97 -17.28
C ARG A 233 34.62 -15.72 -18.47
N PRO A 234 35.96 -15.88 -18.56
CA PRO A 234 36.54 -16.78 -19.55
C PRO A 234 36.06 -18.22 -19.35
N GLU A 235 36.22 -19.06 -20.36
CA GLU A 235 35.80 -20.47 -20.33
C GLU A 235 36.38 -21.20 -19.10
N GLY A 236 35.53 -21.96 -18.39
CA GLY A 236 35.88 -22.68 -17.17
C GLY A 236 35.99 -21.83 -15.90
N PHE A 237 35.78 -20.51 -15.97
CA PHE A 237 35.75 -19.64 -14.79
C PHE A 237 34.31 -19.40 -14.29
N GLU A 238 33.98 -19.99 -13.14
CA GLU A 238 32.64 -20.01 -12.54
C GLU A 238 32.67 -19.44 -11.10
N PRO A 239 32.96 -18.14 -10.92
CA PRO A 239 33.17 -17.57 -9.60
C PRO A 239 31.84 -17.28 -8.87
N GLU A 240 31.66 -17.87 -7.69
CA GLU A 240 30.68 -17.43 -6.69
C GLU A 240 31.21 -16.19 -5.97
N VAL A 241 30.96 -15.00 -6.53
CA VAL A 241 31.66 -13.78 -6.13
C VAL A 241 31.18 -13.25 -4.78
N THR A 242 32.11 -13.07 -3.85
CA THR A 242 31.88 -12.49 -2.52
C THR A 242 32.62 -11.19 -2.24
N GLY A 243 33.49 -10.77 -3.15
CA GLY A 243 34.24 -9.53 -3.05
C GLY A 243 34.83 -9.13 -4.40
N LEU A 244 34.84 -7.82 -4.65
CA LEU A 244 35.45 -7.20 -5.83
C LEU A 244 36.27 -5.99 -5.38
N ALA A 245 37.51 -5.88 -5.85
CA ALA A 245 38.35 -4.69 -5.66
C ALA A 245 39.34 -4.53 -6.84
N PHE A 246 39.92 -3.36 -7.02
CA PHE A 246 40.90 -3.10 -8.08
C PHE A 246 42.32 -2.97 -7.52
N LEU A 247 43.26 -3.66 -8.17
CA LEU A 247 44.70 -3.48 -8.01
C LEU A 247 45.26 -2.91 -9.32
N GLY A 248 45.37 -1.59 -9.39
CA GLY A 248 45.56 -0.90 -10.67
C GLY A 248 44.37 -1.16 -11.60
N ASP A 249 44.64 -1.63 -12.83
CA ASP A 249 43.62 -2.00 -13.80
C ASP A 249 43.17 -3.47 -13.73
N LYS A 250 43.71 -4.23 -12.76
CA LYS A 250 43.37 -5.65 -12.55
C LYS A 250 42.29 -5.79 -11.50
N LEU A 251 41.36 -6.72 -11.72
CA LEU A 251 40.25 -6.98 -10.81
C LEU A 251 40.59 -8.13 -9.87
N VAL A 252 40.60 -7.85 -8.57
CA VAL A 252 40.65 -8.85 -7.50
C VAL A 252 39.24 -9.36 -7.24
N VAL A 253 39.07 -10.69 -7.30
CA VAL A 253 37.81 -11.38 -7.07
C VAL A 253 37.99 -12.39 -5.95
N THR A 254 37.19 -12.29 -4.89
CA THR A 254 37.11 -13.35 -3.86
C THR A 254 35.90 -14.23 -4.10
N THR A 255 36.05 -15.53 -3.84
CA THR A 255 34.96 -16.51 -3.93
C THR A 255 34.61 -17.08 -2.56
N ALA A 256 33.34 -17.46 -2.37
CA ALA A 256 32.85 -17.95 -1.08
C ALA A 256 33.50 -19.26 -0.61
N GLY A 257 33.93 -20.11 -1.55
CA GLY A 257 34.22 -21.50 -1.28
C GLY A 257 32.91 -22.31 -1.29
N SER A 258 32.59 -23.00 -0.19
CA SER A 258 31.22 -23.50 0.04
C SER A 258 30.46 -22.48 0.89
N VAL A 259 29.39 -21.88 0.35
CA VAL A 259 28.55 -20.94 1.11
C VAL A 259 27.72 -21.70 2.15
N SER A 260 27.04 -22.76 1.69
CA SER A 260 26.47 -23.88 2.47
C SER A 260 25.73 -24.79 1.49
N SER A 261 26.07 -26.08 1.38
CA SER A 261 25.28 -27.06 0.60
C SER A 261 23.99 -27.42 1.38
N GLY A 262 23.14 -26.40 1.54
CA GLY A 262 21.97 -26.22 2.41
C GLY A 262 21.93 -27.02 3.71
N GLY A 263 23.00 -26.81 4.44
CA GLY A 263 23.10 -27.09 5.86
C GLY A 263 24.48 -26.67 6.35
N TRP A 264 24.67 -26.74 7.66
CA TRP A 264 25.99 -26.58 8.24
C TRP A 264 26.91 -27.71 7.77
N VAL A 265 27.96 -27.35 7.03
CA VAL A 265 29.03 -28.28 6.66
C VAL A 265 30.18 -28.10 7.62
N GLN A 266 30.57 -29.17 8.30
CA GLN A 266 31.77 -29.17 9.14
C GLN A 266 33.00 -29.01 8.24
N ASN A 267 33.71 -27.87 8.35
CA ASN A 267 34.84 -27.46 7.51
C ASN A 267 34.46 -27.17 6.04
N PRO A 268 33.84 -26.02 5.75
CA PRO A 268 33.45 -25.67 4.38
C PRO A 268 34.69 -25.56 3.47
N LYS A 269 34.52 -25.82 2.16
CA LYS A 269 35.58 -25.58 1.17
C LYS A 269 36.05 -24.12 1.33
N PRO A 270 37.36 -23.87 1.43
CA PRO A 270 37.85 -22.52 1.60
C PRO A 270 37.59 -21.68 0.35
N GLY A 271 37.36 -20.39 0.58
CA GLY A 271 37.34 -19.38 -0.47
C GLY A 271 38.71 -19.13 -1.07
N GLU A 272 38.70 -18.61 -2.28
CA GLU A 272 39.89 -18.33 -3.09
C GLU A 272 39.91 -16.86 -3.52
N VAL A 273 41.10 -16.37 -3.88
CA VAL A 273 41.30 -15.04 -4.44
C VAL A 273 41.90 -15.17 -5.83
N PHE A 274 41.27 -14.51 -6.80
CA PHE A 274 41.70 -14.47 -8.19
C PHE A 274 42.05 -13.04 -8.58
N LEU A 275 43.04 -12.91 -9.46
CA LEU A 275 43.39 -11.66 -10.12
C LEU A 275 43.08 -11.80 -11.61
N LEU A 276 42.25 -10.89 -12.12
CA LEU A 276 41.82 -10.87 -13.51
C LEU A 276 42.44 -9.69 -14.25
N ASP A 277 42.87 -9.95 -15.48
CA ASP A 277 43.47 -8.97 -16.39
C ASP A 277 42.59 -8.74 -17.63
N ASN A 278 42.80 -7.63 -18.33
CA ASN A 278 42.02 -7.19 -19.50
C ASN A 278 40.51 -7.02 -19.24
N VAL A 279 40.13 -6.57 -18.05
CA VAL A 279 38.72 -6.39 -17.65
C VAL A 279 38.20 -4.96 -17.86
N VAL A 280 39.11 -3.98 -17.94
CA VAL A 280 38.81 -2.55 -18.11
C VAL A 280 38.66 -2.16 -19.58
N GLY A 281 37.96 -1.05 -19.83
CA GLY A 281 37.79 -0.49 -21.17
C GLY A 281 36.96 -1.38 -22.09
N ALA A 282 37.22 -1.30 -23.40
CA ALA A 282 36.58 -2.16 -24.40
C ALA A 282 37.18 -3.58 -24.32
N THR A 283 36.43 -4.52 -23.76
CA THR A 283 36.85 -5.91 -23.59
C THR A 283 35.75 -6.89 -23.99
N THR A 284 36.10 -8.16 -24.14
CA THR A 284 35.21 -9.27 -24.44
C THR A 284 35.58 -10.46 -23.57
N GLN A 285 34.62 -11.39 -23.41
CA GLN A 285 34.80 -12.59 -22.58
C GLN A 285 36.09 -13.38 -22.90
N GLY A 286 36.46 -13.48 -24.18
CA GLY A 286 37.65 -14.22 -24.62
C GLY A 286 38.98 -13.51 -24.42
N GLN A 287 38.99 -12.22 -24.06
CA GLN A 287 40.21 -11.45 -23.78
C GLN A 287 40.59 -11.46 -22.29
N VAL A 288 39.62 -11.75 -21.42
CA VAL A 288 39.83 -11.79 -19.98
C VAL A 288 40.69 -12.99 -19.62
N THR A 289 41.71 -12.75 -18.80
CA THR A 289 42.55 -13.82 -18.22
C THR A 289 42.44 -13.78 -16.70
N TYR A 290 42.65 -14.91 -16.04
CA TYR A 290 42.56 -15.02 -14.59
C TYR A 290 43.70 -15.88 -14.02
N LYS A 291 44.19 -15.51 -12.84
CA LYS A 291 45.16 -16.28 -12.05
C LYS A 291 44.64 -16.42 -10.63
N LYS A 292 44.66 -17.63 -10.06
CA LYS A 292 44.45 -17.80 -8.62
C LYS A 292 45.69 -17.34 -7.87
N ILE A 293 45.53 -16.37 -6.97
CA ILE A 293 46.63 -15.73 -6.26
C ILE A 293 46.65 -16.04 -4.75
N ALA A 294 45.52 -16.48 -4.17
CA ALA A 294 45.46 -16.98 -2.80
C ALA A 294 44.33 -18.02 -2.61
N THR A 295 44.43 -18.84 -1.57
CA THR A 295 43.44 -19.87 -1.20
C THR A 295 43.40 -20.04 0.32
N GLY A 296 42.52 -20.89 0.87
CA GLY A 296 42.51 -21.21 2.30
C GLY A 296 41.97 -20.06 3.16
N LEU A 297 40.94 -19.37 2.67
CA LEU A 297 40.22 -18.31 3.39
C LEU A 297 38.85 -18.83 3.83
N LEU A 298 38.43 -18.56 5.07
CA LEU A 298 37.17 -19.07 5.60
C LEU A 298 36.01 -18.12 5.30
N ASN A 299 35.14 -18.54 4.38
CA ASN A 299 33.95 -17.79 3.92
C ASN A 299 34.25 -16.29 3.74
N PRO A 300 35.19 -15.92 2.85
CA PRO A 300 35.51 -14.52 2.62
C PRO A 300 34.26 -13.82 2.08
N MET A 301 33.87 -12.72 2.71
CA MET A 301 32.66 -11.95 2.40
C MET A 301 32.95 -10.47 2.14
N GLY A 302 34.21 -10.15 1.84
CA GLY A 302 34.64 -8.82 1.49
C GLY A 302 36.11 -8.73 1.15
N VAL A 303 36.45 -7.81 0.24
CA VAL A 303 37.83 -7.54 -0.15
C VAL A 303 38.03 -6.05 -0.39
N ASP A 304 39.22 -5.56 -0.07
CA ASP A 304 39.66 -4.20 -0.32
C ASP A 304 41.17 -4.19 -0.65
N VAL A 305 41.63 -3.19 -1.39
CA VAL A 305 43.04 -3.06 -1.82
C VAL A 305 43.57 -1.70 -1.40
N ILE A 306 44.69 -1.70 -0.66
CA ILE A 306 45.35 -0.48 -0.20
C ILE A 306 46.82 -0.54 -0.58
N GLY A 307 47.25 0.32 -1.50
CA GLY A 307 48.56 0.20 -2.14
C GLY A 307 48.63 -1.10 -2.91
N ASN A 308 49.57 -1.97 -2.56
CA ASN A 308 49.71 -3.31 -3.14
C ASN A 308 49.19 -4.42 -2.21
N ASP A 309 48.62 -4.08 -1.06
CA ASP A 309 48.17 -5.06 -0.07
C ASP A 309 46.68 -5.37 -0.28
N ILE A 310 46.31 -6.66 -0.23
CA ILE A 310 44.92 -7.11 -0.32
C ILE A 310 44.41 -7.44 1.09
N TYR A 311 43.27 -6.89 1.46
CA TYR A 311 42.62 -7.14 2.75
C TYR A 311 41.32 -7.91 2.51
N VAL A 312 41.12 -9.01 3.24
CA VAL A 312 39.96 -9.89 3.09
C VAL A 312 39.24 -10.03 4.43
N SER A 313 37.94 -9.72 4.41
CA SER A 313 37.03 -9.98 5.54
C SER A 313 36.60 -11.44 5.49
N GLU A 314 37.16 -12.25 6.37
CA GLU A 314 36.77 -13.64 6.61
C GLU A 314 35.74 -13.71 7.73
N ARG A 315 35.08 -14.86 7.88
CA ARG A 315 34.02 -15.08 8.87
C ARG A 315 34.29 -14.52 10.29
N TYR A 316 35.51 -14.69 10.80
CA TYR A 316 35.91 -14.31 12.16
C TYR A 316 37.13 -13.37 12.26
N GLN A 317 37.68 -12.94 11.11
CA GLN A 317 38.90 -12.12 11.10
C GLN A 317 39.06 -11.28 9.84
N LEU A 318 39.88 -10.23 9.96
CA LEU A 318 40.40 -9.48 8.84
C LEU A 318 41.82 -9.96 8.54
N THR A 319 42.07 -10.40 7.31
CA THR A 319 43.36 -10.92 6.87
C THR A 319 43.98 -10.04 5.81
N LYS A 320 45.24 -9.71 5.98
CA LYS A 320 46.08 -9.04 4.99
C LYS A 320 46.86 -10.08 4.20
N LEU A 321 46.84 -9.97 2.88
CA LEU A 321 47.59 -10.79 1.93
C LEU A 321 48.64 -9.91 1.23
N THR A 322 49.86 -10.40 1.13
CA THR A 322 50.98 -9.69 0.47
C THR A 322 51.80 -10.64 -0.40
N ASP A 323 52.47 -10.07 -1.41
CA ASP A 323 53.41 -10.72 -2.33
C ASP A 323 54.80 -10.08 -2.18
N PRO A 324 55.58 -10.44 -1.15
CA PRO A 324 56.86 -9.79 -0.87
C PRO A 324 58.00 -10.24 -1.80
N ASP A 325 57.90 -11.39 -2.46
CA ASP A 325 58.91 -11.92 -3.39
C ASP A 325 58.60 -11.62 -4.86
N GLY A 326 57.40 -11.12 -5.16
CA GLY A 326 57.02 -10.59 -6.46
C GLY A 326 56.70 -11.68 -7.50
N ASP A 327 56.37 -12.90 -7.06
CA ASP A 327 56.03 -14.01 -7.95
C ASP A 327 54.56 -13.96 -8.44
N GLY A 328 53.82 -12.95 -7.97
CA GLY A 328 52.41 -12.74 -8.26
C GLY A 328 51.48 -13.66 -7.47
N GLN A 329 51.95 -14.25 -6.36
CA GLN A 329 51.16 -15.01 -5.38
C GLN A 329 51.03 -14.21 -4.09
N TYR A 330 49.80 -14.05 -3.62
CA TYR A 330 49.47 -13.32 -2.40
C TYR A 330 49.32 -14.30 -1.24
N ASP A 331 50.36 -15.08 -0.98
CA ASP A 331 50.32 -16.25 -0.09
C ASP A 331 50.83 -15.97 1.33
N VAL A 332 51.46 -14.81 1.57
CA VAL A 332 51.78 -14.34 2.93
C VAL A 332 50.54 -13.74 3.59
N LYS A 333 49.98 -14.46 4.57
CA LYS A 333 48.77 -14.08 5.31
C LYS A 333 49.07 -13.56 6.70
N THR A 334 48.63 -12.34 7.00
CA THR A 334 48.74 -11.73 8.33
C THR A 334 47.36 -11.40 8.87
N LYS A 335 47.04 -11.89 10.07
CA LYS A 335 45.81 -11.51 10.77
C LYS A 335 45.94 -10.06 11.26
N VAL A 336 45.04 -9.19 10.82
CA VAL A 336 44.97 -7.78 11.24
C VAL A 336 44.08 -7.61 12.45
N ALA A 337 42.92 -8.27 12.47
CA ALA A 337 41.94 -8.18 13.55
C ALA A 337 41.11 -9.46 13.65
N GLY A 338 40.42 -9.68 14.77
CA GLY A 338 39.50 -10.80 14.96
C GLY A 338 38.26 -10.41 15.75
N TRP A 339 37.16 -11.15 15.57
CA TRP A 339 35.89 -10.97 16.27
C TRP A 339 35.26 -12.33 16.62
N PRO A 340 34.26 -12.37 17.52
CA PRO A 340 33.66 -13.63 17.96
C PRO A 340 32.96 -14.39 16.83
N ASP A 341 32.99 -15.71 16.95
CA ASP A 341 32.40 -16.68 16.02
C ASP A 341 31.82 -17.87 16.79
N GLY A 342 30.58 -18.23 16.48
CA GLY A 342 29.85 -19.33 17.13
C GLY A 342 29.88 -20.64 16.37
N GLY A 343 30.52 -20.70 15.21
CA GLY A 343 30.60 -21.89 14.35
C GLY A 343 29.42 -22.08 13.40
N ASN A 344 28.32 -21.34 13.53
CA ASN A 344 27.15 -21.42 12.64
C ASN A 344 27.42 -20.89 11.21
N PHE A 345 27.02 -21.61 10.17
CA PHE A 345 27.38 -21.30 8.77
C PHE A 345 26.99 -19.90 8.30
N HIS A 346 25.97 -19.29 8.91
CA HIS A 346 25.41 -18.00 8.49
C HIS A 346 26.03 -16.79 9.22
N GLU A 347 27.06 -17.00 10.05
CA GLU A 347 27.80 -15.92 10.74
C GLU A 347 28.81 -15.21 9.82
N PHE A 348 28.34 -14.69 8.69
CA PHE A 348 29.15 -13.95 7.71
C PHE A 348 29.65 -12.59 8.20
N ALA A 349 30.78 -12.13 7.66
CA ALA A 349 31.35 -10.82 7.92
C ALA A 349 31.42 -10.00 6.62
N PHE A 350 30.35 -9.28 6.34
CA PHE A 350 30.14 -8.55 5.09
C PHE A 350 30.93 -7.24 5.07
N GLY A 351 31.66 -7.01 3.98
CA GLY A 351 32.62 -5.92 3.87
C GLY A 351 33.26 -5.91 2.48
N LEU A 352 34.35 -5.21 2.25
CA LEU A 352 35.15 -4.41 3.18
C LEU A 352 35.20 -2.98 2.61
N VAL A 353 35.05 -1.97 3.45
CA VAL A 353 35.28 -0.57 3.06
C VAL A 353 36.17 0.11 4.09
N HIS A 354 36.92 1.12 3.68
CA HIS A 354 37.83 1.85 4.57
C HIS A 354 37.71 3.37 4.45
N ASP A 355 38.07 4.05 5.54
CA ASP A 355 38.51 5.43 5.54
C ASP A 355 40.00 5.52 5.89
N ASP A 356 40.53 6.73 6.07
CA ASP A 356 41.95 6.97 6.40
C ASP A 356 42.43 6.25 7.68
N THR A 357 41.53 5.92 8.59
CA THR A 357 41.83 5.44 9.94
C THR A 357 41.27 4.06 10.26
N ASN A 358 40.16 3.65 9.65
CA ASN A 358 39.42 2.43 9.99
C ASN A 358 38.99 1.63 8.76
N PHE A 359 38.91 0.31 8.94
CA PHE A 359 38.08 -0.56 8.13
C PHE A 359 36.69 -0.72 8.75
N TYR A 360 35.67 -1.02 7.94
CA TYR A 360 34.30 -1.26 8.37
C TYR A 360 33.78 -2.61 7.86
N VAL A 361 33.10 -3.34 8.75
CA VAL A 361 32.55 -4.68 8.48
C VAL A 361 31.20 -4.81 9.20
N ASN A 362 30.23 -5.44 8.54
CA ASN A 362 28.94 -5.81 9.11
C ASN A 362 28.91 -7.31 9.46
N LEU A 363 28.57 -7.63 10.70
CA LEU A 363 28.53 -9.01 11.21
C LEU A 363 27.09 -9.54 11.22
N SER A 364 26.82 -10.60 10.46
CA SER A 364 25.51 -11.30 10.45
C SER A 364 25.26 -12.08 11.73
N VAL A 365 24.00 -12.25 12.12
CA VAL A 365 23.62 -13.22 13.16
C VAL A 365 23.68 -14.66 12.63
N ALA A 366 23.73 -15.62 13.54
CA ALA A 366 23.54 -17.04 13.24
C ALA A 366 22.08 -17.34 12.85
N ILE A 367 21.90 -18.23 11.88
CA ILE A 367 20.59 -18.60 11.31
C ILE A 367 20.47 -20.12 11.25
N ASN A 368 19.26 -20.62 11.49
CA ASN A 368 18.91 -22.03 11.35
C ASN A 368 18.51 -22.35 9.90
N ASN A 369 18.58 -23.62 9.53
CA ASN A 369 17.95 -24.07 8.29
C ASN A 369 16.46 -23.66 8.28
N GLY A 370 15.99 -23.05 7.18
CA GLY A 370 14.66 -22.44 7.09
C GLY A 370 14.61 -20.92 7.34
N GLY A 371 15.75 -20.29 7.67
CA GLY A 371 15.87 -18.82 7.71
C GLY A 371 15.54 -18.16 9.06
N ALA A 372 15.11 -18.90 10.07
CA ALA A 372 14.90 -18.35 11.42
C ALA A 372 16.23 -18.03 12.11
N SER A 373 16.31 -16.89 12.81
CA SER A 373 17.50 -16.55 13.62
C SER A 373 17.72 -17.61 14.70
N THR A 374 18.96 -18.04 14.94
CA THR A 374 19.28 -19.02 15.99
C THR A 374 19.03 -18.42 17.39
N VAL A 375 18.41 -19.19 18.30
CA VAL A 375 18.17 -18.77 19.68
C VAL A 375 18.59 -19.91 20.63
N PRO A 376 19.55 -19.71 21.55
CA PRO A 376 20.38 -18.50 21.71
C PRO A 376 21.40 -18.33 20.56
N GLN A 377 21.87 -17.10 20.36
CA GLN A 377 22.97 -16.79 19.43
C GLN A 377 24.29 -17.38 19.97
N PRO A 378 25.05 -18.16 19.16
CA PRO A 378 26.26 -18.82 19.61
C PRO A 378 27.48 -17.88 19.64
N GLY A 379 27.56 -16.91 18.71
CA GLY A 379 28.59 -15.87 18.69
C GLY A 379 28.17 -14.63 19.47
N ALA A 380 29.08 -14.10 20.31
CA ALA A 380 28.85 -12.83 20.99
C ALA A 380 28.91 -11.63 20.03
N ASN A 381 28.09 -10.61 20.26
CA ASN A 381 28.07 -9.34 19.51
C ASN A 381 27.89 -9.48 17.98
N ARG A 382 27.30 -10.58 17.51
CA ARG A 382 26.82 -10.72 16.12
C ARG A 382 25.60 -9.81 15.90
N GLY A 383 25.29 -9.48 14.64
CA GLY A 383 24.23 -8.51 14.32
C GLY A 383 24.65 -7.05 14.52
N THR A 384 25.95 -6.76 14.36
CA THR A 384 26.54 -5.44 14.60
C THR A 384 27.39 -4.96 13.44
N SER A 385 27.53 -3.64 13.31
CA SER A 385 28.57 -3.03 12.48
C SER A 385 29.79 -2.73 13.35
N ILE A 386 30.97 -3.15 12.90
CA ILE A 386 32.24 -2.91 13.58
C ILE A 386 33.13 -1.98 12.76
N LYS A 387 33.99 -1.24 13.46
CA LYS A 387 35.13 -0.54 12.88
C LYS A 387 36.44 -1.08 13.45
N ILE A 388 37.46 -1.18 12.60
CA ILE A 388 38.75 -1.79 12.91
C ILE A 388 39.83 -0.74 12.63
N ASN A 389 40.58 -0.33 13.64
CA ASN A 389 41.65 0.65 13.45
C ASN A 389 42.75 0.05 12.55
N ARG A 390 43.06 0.74 11.44
CA ARG A 390 43.98 0.25 10.40
C ARG A 390 45.41 0.05 10.90
N SER A 391 45.84 0.83 11.88
CA SER A 391 47.21 0.79 12.41
C SER A 391 47.43 -0.21 13.55
N THR A 392 46.39 -0.48 14.33
CA THR A 392 46.51 -1.29 15.57
C THR A 392 45.72 -2.60 15.52
N GLY A 393 44.79 -2.76 14.57
CA GLY A 393 43.86 -3.89 14.54
C GLY A 393 42.76 -3.86 15.60
N ALA A 394 42.66 -2.79 16.40
CA ALA A 394 41.67 -2.67 17.46
C ALA A 394 40.24 -2.61 16.91
N VAL A 395 39.37 -3.50 17.41
CA VAL A 395 37.95 -3.59 17.00
C VAL A 395 37.07 -2.80 17.97
N SER A 396 36.10 -2.05 17.43
CA SER A 396 35.04 -1.40 18.21
C SER A 396 33.68 -1.47 17.52
N TYR A 397 32.62 -1.47 18.31
CA TYR A 397 31.24 -1.64 17.82
C TYR A 397 30.56 -0.29 17.61
N VAL A 398 29.94 -0.12 16.44
CA VAL A 398 29.33 1.15 16.01
C VAL A 398 27.82 1.13 16.25
N ALA A 399 27.13 0.13 15.71
CA ALA A 399 25.67 0.01 15.77
C ALA A 399 25.27 -1.47 15.86
N GLY A 400 24.03 -1.74 16.28
CA GLY A 400 23.49 -3.10 16.40
C GLY A 400 22.06 -3.24 15.91
N GLY A 401 21.49 -4.42 16.11
CA GLY A 401 20.14 -4.76 15.66
C GLY A 401 20.05 -5.05 14.16
N LEU A 402 21.13 -5.57 13.58
CA LEU A 402 21.18 -6.08 12.22
C LEU A 402 20.97 -7.59 12.21
N ARG A 403 20.37 -8.14 11.15
CA ARG A 403 20.18 -9.60 11.00
C ARG A 403 21.19 -10.19 10.02
N THR A 404 20.99 -9.91 8.74
CA THR A 404 21.87 -10.34 7.64
C THR A 404 22.24 -9.10 6.82
N PRO A 405 23.21 -8.31 7.31
CA PRO A 405 23.56 -7.05 6.69
C PRO A 405 24.53 -7.20 5.52
N ASN A 406 24.07 -7.83 4.42
CA ASN A 406 24.89 -8.17 3.25
C ASN A 406 25.27 -6.95 2.38
N GLY A 407 25.98 -5.98 2.94
CA GLY A 407 26.41 -4.82 2.19
C GLY A 407 26.80 -3.66 3.09
N VAL A 408 27.89 -2.98 2.73
CA VAL A 408 28.34 -1.78 3.42
C VAL A 408 29.02 -0.83 2.43
N VAL A 409 28.75 0.46 2.56
CA VAL A 409 29.37 1.49 1.71
C VAL A 409 29.55 2.81 2.45
N LEU A 410 30.60 3.54 2.09
CA LEU A 410 30.82 4.92 2.50
C LEU A 410 30.40 5.87 1.39
N ASN A 411 29.76 6.98 1.75
CA ASN A 411 29.58 8.10 0.84
C ASN A 411 30.83 9.02 0.84
N GLU A 412 30.84 10.03 -0.03
CA GLU A 412 31.95 10.98 -0.13
C GLU A 412 32.17 11.81 1.15
N ALA A 413 31.15 11.93 2.00
CA ALA A 413 31.24 12.61 3.29
C ALA A 413 31.72 11.68 4.44
N GLY A 414 32.02 10.41 4.15
CA GLY A 414 32.41 9.41 5.15
C GLY A 414 31.26 8.87 6.00
N GLU A 415 30.00 9.09 5.59
CA GLU A 415 28.82 8.48 6.24
C GLU A 415 28.64 7.03 5.76
N LEU A 416 28.39 6.13 6.70
CA LEU A 416 28.31 4.69 6.47
C LEU A 416 26.87 4.23 6.28
N PHE A 417 26.64 3.41 5.25
CA PHE A 417 25.34 2.82 4.94
C PHE A 417 25.46 1.30 4.80
N GLY A 418 24.38 0.59 5.09
CA GLY A 418 24.29 -0.86 4.90
C GLY A 418 22.88 -1.32 4.57
N THR A 419 22.79 -2.41 3.81
CA THR A 419 21.54 -3.13 3.56
C THR A 419 21.38 -4.23 4.60
N ASP A 420 20.15 -4.59 4.94
CA ASP A 420 19.85 -5.66 5.90
C ASP A 420 18.63 -6.44 5.44
N ASN A 421 18.71 -7.77 5.52
CA ASN A 421 17.67 -8.66 4.99
C ASN A 421 16.60 -8.96 6.03
N GLN A 422 15.35 -9.04 5.57
CA GLN A 422 14.18 -9.30 6.42
C GLN A 422 14.28 -10.57 7.26
N GLY A 423 13.52 -10.65 8.34
CA GLY A 423 13.38 -11.84 9.17
C GLY A 423 12.74 -11.51 10.51
N GLY A 424 13.13 -12.24 11.56
CA GLY A 424 12.65 -11.96 12.92
C GLY A 424 12.88 -10.49 13.29
N TRP A 425 11.82 -9.80 13.72
CA TRP A 425 11.76 -8.37 14.08
C TRP A 425 12.06 -7.39 12.95
N LEU A 426 12.35 -7.88 11.75
CA LEU A 426 12.68 -7.11 10.55
C LEU A 426 11.60 -7.38 9.49
N PRO A 427 10.54 -6.57 9.47
CA PRO A 427 9.33 -6.90 8.73
C PRO A 427 9.51 -6.93 7.20
N ALA A 428 10.46 -6.13 6.70
CA ALA A 428 10.92 -6.12 5.32
C ALA A 428 12.42 -5.82 5.30
N SER A 429 13.08 -6.05 4.15
CA SER A 429 14.47 -5.67 3.97
C SER A 429 14.61 -4.14 3.98
N LYS A 430 15.80 -3.63 4.28
CA LYS A 430 15.99 -2.18 4.48
C LYS A 430 17.38 -1.70 4.13
N LEU A 431 17.49 -0.40 3.84
CA LEU A 431 18.73 0.36 3.85
C LEU A 431 18.78 1.16 5.15
N VAL A 432 19.91 1.14 5.84
CA VAL A 432 20.15 1.89 7.08
C VAL A 432 21.38 2.77 6.98
N GLN A 433 21.37 3.90 7.67
CA GLN A 433 22.57 4.70 7.93
C GLN A 433 23.17 4.25 9.26
N ILE A 434 24.37 3.66 9.19
CA ILE A 434 25.12 3.16 10.34
C ILE A 434 25.82 4.34 11.02
N LYS A 435 25.49 4.56 12.29
CA LYS A 435 26.06 5.62 13.13
C LYS A 435 26.17 5.12 14.57
N GLN A 436 27.15 5.62 15.30
CA GLN A 436 27.43 5.20 16.67
C GLN A 436 26.16 5.20 17.54
N GLY A 437 25.88 4.08 18.21
CA GLY A 437 24.79 3.94 19.17
C GLY A 437 23.42 3.62 18.58
N ARG A 438 23.27 3.53 17.24
CA ARG A 438 22.00 3.17 16.60
C ARG A 438 21.65 1.70 16.79
N PHE A 439 20.36 1.43 16.91
CA PHE A 439 19.78 0.09 16.96
C PHE A 439 18.71 -0.07 15.89
N PHE A 440 18.79 -1.14 15.10
CA PHE A 440 17.93 -1.36 13.93
C PHE A 440 16.86 -2.44 14.13
N ASN A 441 16.42 -2.69 15.35
CA ASN A 441 15.23 -3.51 15.66
C ASN A 441 15.37 -5.03 15.52
N HIS A 442 16.53 -5.61 15.19
CA HIS A 442 16.74 -7.05 15.37
C HIS A 442 17.18 -7.35 16.80
N PHE A 443 16.43 -8.17 17.54
CA PHE A 443 16.80 -8.55 18.90
C PHE A 443 17.48 -9.92 18.94
N THR A 444 18.45 -10.07 19.83
CA THR A 444 19.18 -11.33 20.03
C THR A 444 18.98 -11.90 21.43
N THR A 445 19.33 -13.17 21.64
CA THR A 445 19.32 -13.82 22.95
C THR A 445 20.64 -14.55 23.16
N PRO A 446 21.46 -14.19 24.18
CA PRO A 446 21.28 -13.04 25.08
C PRO A 446 21.24 -11.71 24.32
N ALA A 447 20.69 -10.67 24.96
CA ALA A 447 20.54 -9.36 24.33
C ALA A 447 21.88 -8.79 23.87
N GLY A 448 21.89 -8.22 22.66
CA GLY A 448 23.04 -7.56 22.08
C GLY A 448 23.36 -6.24 22.76
N GLN A 449 24.58 -5.73 22.55
CA GLN A 449 25.06 -4.50 23.18
C GLN A 449 24.16 -3.27 22.94
N PHE A 450 23.41 -3.24 21.83
CA PHE A 450 22.58 -2.10 21.45
C PHE A 450 21.08 -2.35 21.62
N ASP A 451 20.66 -3.53 22.08
CA ASP A 451 19.25 -3.94 22.11
C ASP A 451 18.39 -3.08 23.04
N THR A 452 18.99 -2.32 23.95
CA THR A 452 18.30 -1.38 24.83
C THR A 452 18.20 0.04 24.26
N ALA A 453 18.83 0.33 23.12
CA ALA A 453 18.78 1.64 22.50
C ALA A 453 17.45 1.83 21.75
N PRO A 454 16.96 3.08 21.60
CA PRO A 454 15.78 3.36 20.80
C PRO A 454 15.94 2.87 19.37
N VAL A 455 14.87 2.26 18.84
CA VAL A 455 14.82 1.81 17.45
C VAL A 455 15.00 3.01 16.52
N THR A 456 16.00 2.92 15.64
CA THR A 456 16.20 3.90 14.58
C THR A 456 15.45 3.46 13.32
N PRO A 457 14.58 4.31 12.75
CA PRO A 457 13.91 4.02 11.48
C PRO A 457 14.92 3.76 10.35
N PRO A 458 14.60 2.87 9.39
CA PRO A 458 15.45 2.70 8.21
C PRO A 458 15.42 3.94 7.33
N VAL A 459 16.48 4.11 6.54
CA VAL A 459 16.54 5.12 5.48
C VAL A 459 15.54 4.77 4.38
N LEU A 460 15.53 3.49 3.97
CA LEU A 460 14.55 2.96 3.02
C LEU A 460 14.06 1.60 3.50
N TRP A 461 12.76 1.36 3.39
CA TRP A 461 12.21 0.02 3.26
C TRP A 461 12.40 -0.50 1.83
N ILE A 462 12.69 -1.79 1.71
CA ILE A 462 12.82 -2.53 0.46
C ILE A 462 11.77 -3.65 0.50
N PRO A 463 10.54 -3.39 0.01
CA PRO A 463 9.42 -4.32 0.13
C PRO A 463 9.68 -5.70 -0.50
N GLN A 464 9.46 -6.72 0.30
CA GLN A 464 9.61 -8.13 -0.06
C GLN A 464 8.66 -8.53 -1.21
N ASN A 465 9.15 -9.35 -2.13
CA ASN A 465 8.42 -9.86 -3.31
C ASN A 465 7.97 -8.78 -4.31
N GLU A 466 8.28 -7.51 -4.05
CA GLU A 466 7.89 -6.38 -4.89
C GLU A 466 9.08 -5.73 -5.58
N ILE A 467 10.18 -5.53 -4.83
CA ILE A 467 11.42 -4.91 -5.35
C ILE A 467 12.72 -5.52 -4.80
N GLY A 468 12.68 -6.25 -3.68
CA GLY A 468 13.85 -6.95 -3.16
C GLY A 468 13.46 -8.15 -2.31
N ASN A 469 14.36 -9.12 -2.16
CA ASN A 469 14.19 -10.31 -1.33
C ASN A 469 15.43 -10.66 -0.50
N SER A 470 16.61 -10.34 -1.03
CA SER A 470 17.90 -10.51 -0.37
C SER A 470 18.85 -9.40 -0.84
N PRO A 471 18.58 -8.12 -0.49
CA PRO A 471 19.41 -7.00 -0.92
C PRO A 471 20.86 -7.18 -0.48
N SER A 472 21.77 -6.93 -1.40
CA SER A 472 23.22 -7.08 -1.23
C SER A 472 23.94 -5.73 -1.23
N SER A 473 25.20 -5.68 -1.66
CA SER A 473 26.06 -4.50 -1.50
C SER A 473 25.48 -3.27 -2.19
N PRO A 474 25.30 -2.15 -1.45
CA PRO A 474 25.03 -0.85 -2.05
C PRO A 474 26.33 -0.26 -2.65
N MET A 475 26.20 0.55 -3.69
CA MET A 475 27.26 1.39 -4.24
C MET A 475 26.72 2.74 -4.72
N PHE A 476 27.52 3.80 -4.70
CA PHE A 476 27.13 5.10 -5.27
C PHE A 476 27.43 5.18 -6.77
N VAL A 477 26.48 5.69 -7.55
CA VAL A 477 26.62 5.96 -8.97
C VAL A 477 27.51 7.19 -9.16
N LYS A 478 28.62 7.03 -9.90
CA LYS A 478 29.60 8.10 -10.15
C LYS A 478 29.34 8.90 -11.44
N ASN A 479 28.60 8.33 -12.40
CA ASN A 479 28.42 8.90 -13.74
C ASN A 479 26.97 8.75 -14.25
N GLY A 480 26.58 9.59 -15.20
CA GLY A 480 25.28 9.49 -15.89
C GLY A 480 24.12 10.21 -15.17
N PRO A 481 22.87 9.97 -15.60
CA PRO A 481 21.71 10.75 -15.14
C PRO A 481 21.37 10.57 -13.65
N PHE A 482 21.89 9.51 -13.03
CA PHE A 482 21.64 9.14 -11.64
C PHE A 482 22.84 9.35 -10.72
N VAL A 483 23.82 10.18 -11.11
CA VAL A 483 24.99 10.50 -10.27
C VAL A 483 24.59 10.90 -8.85
N GLY A 484 25.31 10.37 -7.85
CA GLY A 484 25.05 10.60 -6.42
C GLY A 484 23.96 9.71 -5.80
N GLN A 485 23.20 8.96 -6.61
CA GLN A 485 22.26 7.95 -6.13
C GLN A 485 22.97 6.61 -5.85
N MET A 486 22.27 5.68 -5.20
CA MET A 486 22.81 4.34 -4.95
C MET A 486 22.25 3.32 -5.95
N LEU A 487 23.06 2.31 -6.27
CA LEU A 487 22.60 1.02 -6.79
C LEU A 487 22.76 -0.04 -5.70
N ILE A 488 21.79 -0.93 -5.59
CA ILE A 488 21.71 -1.99 -4.59
C ILE A 488 21.47 -3.29 -5.36
N GLY A 489 22.36 -4.27 -5.21
CA GLY A 489 22.14 -5.60 -5.78
C GLY A 489 21.12 -6.40 -4.98
N ASP A 490 20.63 -7.50 -5.54
CA ASP A 490 19.82 -8.47 -4.81
C ASP A 490 20.16 -9.89 -5.24
N VAL A 491 20.40 -10.79 -4.28
CA VAL A 491 20.79 -12.19 -4.57
C VAL A 491 19.59 -13.04 -4.99
N THR A 492 18.40 -12.79 -4.44
CA THR A 492 17.22 -13.64 -4.64
C THR A 492 16.21 -13.02 -5.58
N TYR A 493 15.87 -11.75 -5.36
CA TYR A 493 15.02 -11.00 -6.28
C TYR A 493 15.77 -10.71 -7.58
N GLY A 494 17.09 -10.54 -7.51
CA GLY A 494 17.95 -10.36 -8.67
C GLY A 494 17.98 -8.95 -9.25
N GLY A 495 18.95 -8.69 -10.12
CA GLY A 495 19.16 -7.38 -10.76
C GLY A 495 19.79 -6.32 -9.84
N LEU A 496 19.68 -5.06 -10.26
CA LEU A 496 20.03 -3.89 -9.47
C LEU A 496 18.82 -2.97 -9.29
N GLN A 497 18.73 -2.40 -8.10
CA GLN A 497 17.71 -1.50 -7.63
C GLN A 497 18.39 -0.15 -7.42
N ARG A 498 17.69 0.96 -7.66
CA ARG A 498 18.25 2.30 -7.52
C ARG A 498 17.58 3.01 -6.37
N ALA A 499 18.37 3.71 -5.56
CA ALA A 499 17.88 4.47 -4.41
C ALA A 499 18.24 5.96 -4.54
N PHE A 500 17.20 6.80 -4.50
CA PHE A 500 17.32 8.24 -4.32
C PHE A 500 17.13 8.56 -2.83
N LEU A 501 18.05 9.33 -2.27
CA LEU A 501 18.02 9.74 -0.87
C LEU A 501 17.93 11.27 -0.76
N GLU A 502 17.19 11.74 0.23
CA GLU A 502 17.11 13.14 0.66
C GLU A 502 17.16 13.24 2.19
N LYS A 503 17.39 14.45 2.70
CA LYS A 503 17.30 14.74 4.15
C LYS A 503 16.05 15.55 4.45
N VAL A 504 15.18 15.02 5.31
CA VAL A 504 13.99 15.71 5.83
C VAL A 504 14.10 15.77 7.34
N GLY A 505 14.01 16.96 7.93
CA GLY A 505 14.27 17.14 9.37
C GLY A 505 15.70 16.77 9.80
N GLY A 506 16.66 16.73 8.85
CA GLY A 506 18.05 16.37 9.11
C GLY A 506 18.38 14.87 9.03
N GLU A 507 17.37 13.99 8.92
CA GLU A 507 17.54 12.54 8.79
C GLU A 507 17.30 12.08 7.36
N TYR A 508 17.99 10.99 6.98
CA TYR A 508 17.87 10.40 5.65
C TYR A 508 16.56 9.64 5.46
N GLN A 509 15.92 9.86 4.31
CA GLN A 509 14.83 9.07 3.78
C GLN A 509 14.82 9.14 2.25
N GLY A 510 13.87 8.51 1.55
CA GLY A 510 13.80 8.65 0.09
C GLY A 510 13.03 7.53 -0.60
N ALA A 511 13.35 7.27 -1.87
CA ALA A 511 12.67 6.27 -2.70
C ALA A 511 13.61 5.24 -3.32
N ILE A 512 13.10 4.00 -3.43
CA ILE A 512 13.73 2.92 -4.19
C ILE A 512 12.95 2.64 -5.49
N PHE A 513 13.68 2.32 -6.56
CA PHE A 513 13.21 2.08 -7.92
C PHE A 513 13.83 0.81 -8.48
N ARG A 514 13.15 0.14 -9.42
CA ARG A 514 13.80 -0.90 -10.23
C ARG A 514 14.76 -0.22 -11.21
N HIS A 515 15.98 -0.74 -11.36
CA HIS A 515 16.99 -0.10 -12.23
C HIS A 515 17.38 -0.95 -13.42
N THR A 516 17.86 -2.19 -13.21
CA THR A 516 18.27 -3.09 -14.29
C THR A 516 18.10 -4.55 -13.89
N ALA A 517 17.82 -5.41 -14.86
CA ALA A 517 17.79 -6.86 -14.69
C ALA A 517 18.54 -7.54 -15.86
N GLY A 518 18.13 -8.73 -16.28
CA GLY A 518 18.73 -9.45 -17.41
C GLY A 518 20.16 -9.95 -17.16
N LEU A 519 20.58 -10.02 -15.89
CA LEU A 519 21.92 -10.48 -15.49
C LEU A 519 21.97 -12.02 -15.46
N GLU A 520 23.20 -12.57 -15.42
CA GLU A 520 23.40 -14.04 -15.49
C GLU A 520 23.17 -14.78 -14.17
N ALA A 521 23.21 -14.07 -13.03
CA ALA A 521 23.07 -14.59 -11.68
C ALA A 521 22.51 -13.52 -10.72
N GLY A 522 22.07 -13.95 -9.53
CA GLY A 522 21.73 -13.05 -8.42
C GLY A 522 22.94 -12.19 -8.03
N VAL A 523 22.72 -10.91 -7.68
CA VAL A 523 23.82 -9.95 -7.50
C VAL A 523 24.24 -9.88 -6.04
N ASN A 524 25.53 -10.10 -5.76
CA ASN A 524 26.10 -10.01 -4.42
C ASN A 524 27.00 -8.79 -4.22
N ARG A 525 27.81 -8.45 -5.22
CA ARG A 525 28.82 -7.38 -5.13
C ARG A 525 28.78 -6.47 -6.34
N THR A 526 28.92 -5.18 -6.08
CA THR A 526 28.91 -4.13 -7.08
C THR A 526 29.96 -3.09 -6.74
N ILE A 527 30.82 -2.77 -7.71
CA ILE A 527 31.83 -1.69 -7.57
C ILE A 527 31.92 -0.87 -8.85
N THR A 528 32.40 0.36 -8.74
CA THR A 528 32.81 1.14 -9.92
C THR A 528 34.28 0.88 -10.21
N GLY A 529 34.60 0.47 -11.43
CA GLY A 529 36.00 0.32 -11.86
C GLY A 529 36.66 1.64 -12.28
N PRO A 530 37.97 1.61 -12.54
CA PRO A 530 38.73 2.79 -12.96
C PRO A 530 38.29 3.34 -14.32
N ASP A 531 37.65 2.51 -15.15
CA ASP A 531 37.04 2.90 -16.43
C ASP A 531 35.63 3.50 -16.30
N GLY A 532 35.14 3.70 -15.06
CA GLY A 532 33.82 4.27 -14.78
C GLY A 532 32.65 3.31 -15.02
N ALA A 533 32.92 2.05 -15.38
CA ALA A 533 31.92 1.00 -15.52
C ALA A 533 31.55 0.37 -14.17
N ILE A 534 30.39 -0.28 -14.12
CA ILE A 534 29.91 -1.00 -12.94
C ILE A 534 30.25 -2.49 -13.11
N TYR A 535 31.01 -3.05 -12.17
CA TYR A 535 31.38 -4.46 -12.14
C TYR A 535 30.47 -5.20 -11.17
N ILE A 536 29.97 -6.35 -11.59
CA ILE A 536 28.91 -7.09 -10.91
C ILE A 536 29.40 -8.51 -10.65
N GLY A 537 29.44 -8.87 -9.37
CA GLY A 537 29.71 -10.21 -8.88
C GLY A 537 28.41 -10.94 -8.58
N GLY A 538 28.20 -12.07 -9.26
CA GLY A 538 27.04 -12.92 -9.12
C GLY A 538 27.27 -14.09 -8.15
N ILE A 539 26.22 -14.46 -7.41
CA ILE A 539 26.18 -15.64 -6.54
C ILE A 539 24.76 -16.21 -6.46
N GLY A 540 24.64 -17.49 -6.11
CA GLY A 540 23.40 -18.14 -5.75
C GLY A 540 23.66 -19.56 -5.23
N GLU A 541 22.67 -20.16 -4.58
CA GLU A 541 22.69 -21.53 -4.08
C GLU A 541 21.36 -22.25 -4.37
N GLY A 542 21.31 -23.54 -4.00
CA GLY A 542 20.12 -24.36 -4.04
C GLY A 542 18.93 -23.81 -3.25
N GLY A 543 17.73 -24.28 -3.60
CA GLY A 543 16.49 -23.86 -2.96
C GLY A 543 15.96 -22.54 -3.47
N ASN A 544 16.05 -21.50 -2.64
CA ASN A 544 15.59 -20.16 -3.00
C ASN A 544 16.53 -19.04 -2.58
N TRP A 545 17.79 -19.35 -2.23
CA TRP A 545 18.84 -18.34 -2.06
C TRP A 545 19.59 -18.11 -3.38
N GLY A 546 18.90 -17.55 -4.36
CA GLY A 546 19.44 -17.25 -5.67
C GLY A 546 18.33 -16.75 -6.59
N GLU A 547 18.69 -16.12 -7.70
CA GLU A 547 17.72 -15.74 -8.72
C GLU A 547 17.24 -17.02 -9.45
N SER A 548 15.94 -17.23 -9.51
CA SER A 548 15.36 -18.41 -10.18
C SER A 548 15.72 -18.45 -11.66
N ASP A 549 15.99 -19.65 -12.18
CA ASP A 549 16.37 -19.92 -13.58
C ASP A 549 17.66 -19.21 -14.04
N LYS A 550 18.57 -18.89 -13.11
CA LYS A 550 19.86 -18.25 -13.37
C LYS A 550 21.04 -19.10 -12.87
N LEU A 551 22.25 -18.68 -13.24
CA LEU A 551 23.47 -19.30 -12.75
C LEU A 551 23.67 -19.03 -11.26
N ARG A 552 24.41 -19.92 -10.59
CA ARG A 552 24.84 -19.79 -9.18
C ARG A 552 26.11 -18.96 -9.02
N PHE A 553 26.73 -18.59 -10.13
CA PHE A 553 27.97 -17.83 -10.21
C PHE A 553 27.85 -16.80 -11.32
N GLY A 554 28.63 -15.71 -11.23
CA GLY A 554 28.61 -14.71 -12.29
C GLY A 554 29.66 -13.63 -12.13
N LEU A 555 30.13 -13.09 -13.26
CA LEU A 555 30.98 -11.90 -13.27
C LEU A 555 30.73 -11.12 -14.56
N GLN A 556 30.09 -9.95 -14.42
CA GLN A 556 29.67 -9.13 -15.55
C GLN A 556 30.04 -7.66 -15.34
N LYS A 557 30.05 -6.90 -16.43
CA LYS A 557 30.29 -5.46 -16.45
C LYS A 557 29.17 -4.72 -17.17
N LEU A 558 28.74 -3.60 -16.60
CA LEU A 558 27.83 -2.63 -17.22
C LEU A 558 28.62 -1.36 -17.55
N THR A 559 28.97 -1.20 -18.84
CA THR A 559 29.63 0.00 -19.35
C THR A 559 28.59 1.07 -19.67
N PRO A 560 28.69 2.31 -19.15
CA PRO A 560 27.78 3.39 -19.51
C PRO A 560 27.70 3.61 -21.04
N ALA A 561 26.47 3.71 -21.56
CA ALA A 561 26.18 3.81 -23.00
C ALA A 561 25.33 5.06 -23.35
N GLY A 562 25.26 6.04 -22.45
CA GLY A 562 24.53 7.31 -22.65
C GLY A 562 23.29 7.47 -21.75
N ASP A 563 22.39 8.40 -22.13
CA ASP A 563 21.14 8.71 -21.44
C ASP A 563 19.92 8.34 -22.32
N ASN A 564 19.85 7.05 -22.62
CA ASN A 564 18.88 6.46 -23.54
C ASN A 564 17.51 6.20 -22.86
N THR A 565 17.47 6.09 -21.53
CA THR A 565 16.30 5.67 -20.77
C THR A 565 15.40 6.86 -20.35
N PHE A 566 14.08 6.73 -20.53
CA PHE A 566 13.09 7.58 -19.86
C PHE A 566 12.67 6.91 -18.54
N ASP A 567 12.99 7.54 -17.41
CA ASP A 567 12.78 6.95 -16.07
C ASP A 567 12.50 8.05 -15.03
N MET A 568 11.94 7.65 -13.88
CA MET A 568 11.81 8.50 -12.69
C MET A 568 13.18 8.72 -12.07
N LYS A 569 13.74 9.92 -12.22
CA LYS A 569 15.04 10.30 -11.67
C LYS A 569 15.01 10.42 -10.14
N ALA A 570 14.05 11.13 -9.58
CA ALA A 570 13.94 11.36 -8.14
C ALA A 570 12.47 11.54 -7.73
N VAL A 571 12.16 11.18 -6.49
CA VAL A 571 10.86 11.44 -5.85
C VAL A 571 11.16 12.14 -4.54
N LYS A 572 10.74 13.40 -4.41
CA LYS A 572 10.99 14.25 -3.24
C LYS A 572 9.68 14.52 -2.53
N ILE A 573 9.66 14.35 -1.21
CA ILE A 573 8.45 14.67 -0.44
C ILE A 573 8.30 16.19 -0.27
N THR A 574 7.07 16.67 -0.37
CA THR A 574 6.71 18.07 -0.08
C THR A 574 5.70 18.11 1.08
N ALA A 575 5.31 19.29 1.53
CA ALA A 575 4.31 19.42 2.59
C ALA A 575 2.92 18.91 2.18
N THR A 576 2.66 18.76 0.87
CA THR A 576 1.33 18.42 0.33
C THR A 576 1.34 17.22 -0.61
N GLY A 577 2.47 16.55 -0.82
CA GLY A 577 2.61 15.44 -1.76
C GLY A 577 4.06 15.22 -2.18
N PHE A 578 4.33 15.18 -3.49
CA PHE A 578 5.67 14.86 -4.02
C PHE A 578 6.03 15.67 -5.27
N ASP A 579 7.31 15.99 -5.42
CA ASP A 579 7.92 16.39 -6.69
C ASP A 579 8.62 15.18 -7.30
N ILE A 580 8.23 14.81 -8.52
CA ILE A 580 8.76 13.66 -9.26
C ILE A 580 9.57 14.19 -10.45
N ASP A 581 10.90 14.03 -10.38
CA ASP A 581 11.82 14.39 -11.45
C ASP A 581 11.95 13.21 -12.43
N TYR A 582 11.94 13.48 -13.73
CA TYR A 582 12.12 12.52 -14.82
C TYR A 582 13.41 12.81 -15.60
N THR A 583 14.02 11.79 -16.18
CA THR A 583 15.25 11.95 -16.98
C THR A 583 14.99 12.74 -18.28
N LYS A 584 13.81 12.58 -18.88
CA LYS A 584 13.39 13.23 -20.13
C LYS A 584 12.05 13.99 -19.95
N PRO A 585 11.76 14.97 -20.82
CA PRO A 585 10.48 15.69 -20.78
C PRO A 585 9.28 14.74 -20.98
N VAL A 586 8.21 14.91 -20.19
CA VAL A 586 6.95 14.16 -20.32
C VAL A 586 6.16 14.62 -21.55
N SER A 587 5.44 13.71 -22.21
CA SER A 587 4.65 14.02 -23.42
C SER A 587 3.41 14.87 -23.14
N ASP A 588 2.99 15.68 -24.11
CA ASP A 588 1.76 16.48 -24.00
C ASP A 588 0.50 15.63 -23.78
N GLU A 589 0.46 14.42 -24.37
CA GLU A 589 -0.62 13.46 -24.16
C GLU A 589 -0.69 12.97 -22.71
N THR A 590 0.47 12.67 -22.11
CA THR A 590 0.53 12.28 -20.68
C THR A 590 0.16 13.47 -19.80
N ILE A 591 0.65 14.68 -20.13
CA ILE A 591 0.36 15.92 -19.40
C ILE A 591 -1.15 16.21 -19.36
N ALA A 592 -1.86 15.99 -20.47
CA ALA A 592 -3.30 16.22 -20.57
C ALA A 592 -4.14 15.41 -19.55
N LYS A 593 -3.59 14.30 -19.03
CA LYS A 593 -4.22 13.40 -18.05
C LYS A 593 -3.38 13.20 -16.78
N ILE A 594 -2.47 14.11 -16.49
CA ILE A 594 -1.36 13.87 -15.56
C ILE A 594 -1.82 13.51 -14.14
N ALA A 595 -2.82 14.19 -13.59
CA ALA A 595 -3.33 13.89 -12.24
C ALA A 595 -3.90 12.46 -12.15
N ALA A 596 -4.63 12.01 -13.16
CA ALA A 596 -5.21 10.67 -13.23
C ALA A 596 -4.17 9.58 -13.62
N SER A 597 -2.96 9.99 -14.02
CA SER A 597 -1.90 9.07 -14.45
C SER A 597 -1.09 8.49 -13.28
N TYR A 598 -1.34 8.95 -12.05
CA TYR A 598 -0.69 8.45 -10.85
C TYR A 598 -1.64 7.64 -9.98
N LYS A 599 -1.13 6.56 -9.40
CA LYS A 599 -1.79 5.78 -8.35
C LYS A 599 -0.90 5.79 -7.13
N VAL A 600 -1.45 6.11 -5.96
CA VAL A 600 -0.69 6.20 -4.73
C VAL A 600 -1.33 5.34 -3.65
N LYS A 601 -0.51 4.53 -2.97
CA LYS A 601 -0.88 3.80 -1.77
C LYS A 601 0.13 4.06 -0.68
N GLN A 602 -0.27 3.93 0.58
CA GLN A 602 0.68 3.87 1.68
C GLN A 602 0.34 2.80 2.70
N TRP A 603 1.32 2.36 3.47
CA TRP A 603 1.17 1.41 4.58
C TRP A 603 2.30 1.62 5.59
N ARG A 604 2.21 0.99 6.77
CA ARG A 604 3.39 0.77 7.63
C ARG A 604 3.64 -0.72 7.81
N TYR A 605 4.80 -1.03 8.36
CA TYR A 605 5.14 -2.38 8.79
C TYR A 605 5.00 -2.53 10.30
N VAL A 606 4.63 -3.74 10.74
CA VAL A 606 4.69 -4.16 12.15
C VAL A 606 5.78 -5.20 12.30
N ALA A 607 6.75 -4.94 13.18
CA ALA A 607 7.77 -5.92 13.53
C ALA A 607 7.17 -7.01 14.43
N THR A 608 7.45 -8.27 14.11
CA THR A 608 7.04 -9.43 14.91
C THR A 608 8.27 -10.32 15.14
N PRO A 609 8.30 -11.19 16.17
CA PRO A 609 9.38 -12.16 16.34
C PRO A 609 9.45 -13.18 15.19
N ASP A 610 8.36 -13.37 14.46
CA ASP A 610 8.27 -14.25 13.29
C ASP A 610 9.06 -13.68 12.10
N TYR A 611 9.30 -14.52 11.10
CA TYR A 611 10.04 -14.11 9.91
C TYR A 611 9.22 -13.11 9.06
N GLY A 612 9.73 -11.88 8.92
CA GLY A 612 9.04 -10.81 8.20
C GLY A 612 7.90 -10.22 9.04
N GLY A 613 7.10 -9.33 8.46
CA GLY A 613 6.01 -8.70 9.18
C GLY A 613 4.95 -8.12 8.25
N PRO A 614 3.69 -8.00 8.73
CA PRO A 614 2.59 -7.61 7.88
C PRO A 614 2.69 -6.13 7.47
N LYS A 615 2.19 -5.84 6.28
CA LYS A 615 1.73 -4.50 5.92
C LYS A 615 0.43 -4.25 6.67
N VAL A 616 0.35 -3.13 7.39
CA VAL A 616 -0.87 -2.70 8.09
C VAL A 616 -1.20 -1.26 7.74
N ASP A 617 -2.48 -0.91 7.95
CA ASP A 617 -3.09 0.36 7.54
C ASP A 617 -2.79 0.70 6.07
N GLU A 618 -2.94 -0.30 5.18
CA GLU A 618 -2.81 -0.04 3.75
C GLU A 618 -3.98 0.83 3.29
N GLU A 619 -3.66 2.00 2.75
CA GLU A 619 -4.65 2.96 2.26
C GLU A 619 -4.31 3.44 0.85
N THR A 620 -5.34 3.62 0.03
CA THR A 620 -5.22 4.29 -1.27
C THR A 620 -5.37 5.78 -1.08
N LEU A 621 -4.41 6.55 -1.58
CA LEU A 621 -4.41 8.01 -1.52
C LEU A 621 -4.81 8.60 -2.87
N VAL A 622 -5.56 9.71 -2.82
CA VAL A 622 -5.98 10.43 -4.01
C VAL A 622 -4.93 11.44 -4.40
N VAL A 623 -4.61 11.47 -5.70
CA VAL A 623 -3.86 12.56 -6.32
C VAL A 623 -4.85 13.67 -6.63
N SER A 624 -5.00 14.64 -5.73
CA SER A 624 -6.02 15.70 -5.83
C SER A 624 -5.66 16.80 -6.82
N GLY A 625 -4.40 16.83 -7.28
CA GLY A 625 -3.91 17.78 -8.27
C GLY A 625 -2.51 17.41 -8.74
N ALA A 626 -2.14 17.89 -9.92
CA ALA A 626 -0.80 17.75 -10.45
C ALA A 626 -0.45 18.95 -11.33
N SER A 627 0.81 19.40 -11.27
CA SER A 627 1.35 20.45 -12.13
C SER A 627 2.69 20.01 -12.71
N VAL A 628 3.04 20.54 -13.87
CA VAL A 628 4.23 20.14 -14.62
C VAL A 628 5.15 21.36 -14.79
N SER A 629 6.45 21.17 -14.57
CA SER A 629 7.46 22.22 -14.76
C SER A 629 7.54 22.68 -16.22
N ALA A 630 8.10 23.86 -16.46
CA ALA A 630 8.24 24.43 -17.80
C ALA A 630 9.08 23.55 -18.75
N ASP A 631 10.10 22.86 -18.24
CA ASP A 631 10.92 21.91 -19.00
C ASP A 631 10.28 20.51 -19.14
N LYS A 632 9.09 20.33 -18.55
CA LYS A 632 8.32 19.08 -18.49
C LYS A 632 9.07 17.90 -17.85
N LYS A 633 10.12 18.17 -17.07
CA LYS A 633 10.90 17.12 -16.38
C LYS A 633 10.52 16.93 -14.92
N THR A 634 9.72 17.82 -14.35
CA THR A 634 9.23 17.68 -12.96
C THR A 634 7.71 17.67 -12.98
N VAL A 635 7.13 16.70 -12.28
CA VAL A 635 5.69 16.68 -12.01
C VAL A 635 5.49 16.79 -10.51
N SER A 636 4.86 17.88 -10.06
CA SER A 636 4.46 18.07 -8.68
C SER A 636 3.06 17.50 -8.50
N VAL A 637 2.92 16.43 -7.71
CA VAL A 637 1.65 15.80 -7.38
C VAL A 637 1.22 16.18 -5.97
N THR A 638 -0.04 16.62 -5.83
CA THR A 638 -0.67 16.88 -4.53
C THR A 638 -1.36 15.62 -4.08
N VAL A 639 -0.91 15.08 -2.94
CA VAL A 639 -1.40 13.83 -2.36
C VAL A 639 -1.70 14.08 -0.88
N PRO A 640 -2.90 14.61 -0.57
CA PRO A 640 -3.31 14.80 0.83
C PRO A 640 -3.35 13.45 1.57
N GLY A 641 -2.95 13.44 2.84
CA GLY A 641 -3.04 12.26 3.70
C GLY A 641 -1.77 11.40 3.77
N VAL A 642 -0.66 11.83 3.17
CA VAL A 642 0.64 11.20 3.40
C VAL A 642 1.01 11.35 4.89
N LYS A 643 1.29 10.22 5.56
CA LYS A 643 1.63 10.18 6.99
C LYS A 643 3.10 9.79 7.21
N PRO A 644 3.77 10.29 8.27
CA PRO A 644 5.09 9.79 8.64
C PRO A 644 5.03 8.33 9.11
N GLY A 645 6.19 7.66 9.11
CA GLY A 645 6.32 6.24 9.45
C GLY A 645 5.73 5.29 8.40
N ARG A 646 5.52 5.76 7.16
CA ARG A 646 4.88 4.99 6.08
C ARG A 646 5.85 4.69 4.93
N VAL A 647 5.58 3.59 4.23
CA VAL A 647 6.01 3.42 2.84
C VAL A 647 4.88 3.93 1.95
N VAL A 648 5.20 4.84 1.03
CA VAL A 648 4.30 5.39 0.03
C VAL A 648 4.70 4.83 -1.34
N HIS A 649 3.85 3.96 -1.89
CA HIS A 649 4.02 3.40 -3.22
C HIS A 649 3.36 4.30 -4.25
N ILE A 650 4.19 4.94 -5.09
CA ILE A 650 3.77 5.85 -6.14
C ILE A 650 3.97 5.12 -7.47
N ARG A 651 2.88 4.99 -8.23
CA ARG A 651 2.90 4.41 -9.57
C ARG A 651 2.53 5.44 -10.61
N SER A 652 3.21 5.39 -11.75
CA SER A 652 2.91 6.13 -13.00
C SER A 652 2.59 5.12 -14.12
N PRO A 653 1.48 4.35 -14.04
CA PRO A 653 1.27 3.19 -14.91
C PRO A 653 1.20 3.57 -16.38
N ARG A 654 1.57 2.62 -17.26
CA ARG A 654 1.50 2.82 -18.71
C ARG A 654 0.04 2.96 -19.18
N PRO A 655 -0.23 3.74 -20.24
CA PRO A 655 0.73 4.51 -21.03
C PRO A 655 1.17 5.80 -20.33
N PHE A 656 2.49 5.96 -20.17
CA PHE A 656 3.17 7.11 -19.58
C PHE A 656 4.49 7.34 -20.31
N ALA A 657 4.50 8.31 -21.21
CA ALA A 657 5.57 8.45 -22.19
C ALA A 657 6.27 9.82 -22.13
N SER A 658 7.53 9.81 -22.55
CA SER A 658 8.32 11.01 -22.82
C SER A 658 7.83 11.75 -24.07
N SER A 659 8.29 12.98 -24.27
CA SER A 659 8.00 13.80 -25.46
C SER A 659 8.45 13.15 -26.79
N THR A 660 9.32 12.14 -26.74
CA THR A 660 9.76 11.35 -27.90
C THR A 660 8.98 10.04 -28.08
N GLY A 661 7.96 9.77 -27.26
CA GLY A 661 7.14 8.56 -27.31
C GLY A 661 7.74 7.34 -26.62
N THR A 662 8.89 7.47 -25.94
CA THR A 662 9.48 6.37 -25.15
C THR A 662 8.69 6.22 -23.84
N GLU A 663 8.17 5.02 -23.58
CA GLU A 663 7.50 4.66 -22.32
C GLU A 663 8.47 4.64 -21.13
N LEU A 664 7.95 4.82 -19.92
CA LEU A 664 8.74 4.69 -18.70
C LEU A 664 9.38 3.31 -18.59
N TRP A 665 10.68 3.30 -18.31
CA TRP A 665 11.44 2.09 -18.00
C TRP A 665 10.94 1.41 -16.73
N ASN A 666 10.74 2.20 -15.69
CA ASN A 666 10.16 1.77 -14.42
C ASN A 666 9.04 2.75 -14.02
N THR A 667 7.86 2.23 -13.71
CA THR A 667 6.69 3.03 -13.36
C THR A 667 6.47 3.14 -11.85
N GLU A 668 7.23 2.42 -11.03
CA GLU A 668 6.97 2.25 -9.60
C GLU A 668 8.09 2.85 -8.73
N ALA A 669 7.71 3.52 -7.65
CA ALA A 669 8.62 4.04 -6.64
C ALA A 669 8.07 3.74 -5.23
N TRP A 670 8.91 3.19 -4.36
CA TRP A 670 8.56 2.97 -2.96
C TRP A 670 9.29 4.01 -2.11
N TYR A 671 8.58 5.05 -1.69
CA TYR A 671 9.12 6.13 -0.87
C TYR A 671 8.96 5.80 0.62
N THR A 672 10.02 5.86 1.41
CA THR A 672 9.96 5.76 2.87
C THR A 672 9.79 7.15 3.47
N ALA A 673 8.61 7.46 3.99
CA ALA A 673 8.28 8.74 4.60
C ALA A 673 8.41 8.64 6.13
N ASN A 674 9.64 8.76 6.65
CA ASN A 674 9.86 8.84 8.10
C ASN A 674 9.35 10.17 8.66
N SER A 675 9.46 11.24 7.87
CA SER A 675 8.98 12.58 8.20
C SER A 675 8.34 13.24 6.98
N VAL A 676 7.32 14.04 7.22
CA VAL A 676 6.61 14.83 6.19
C VAL A 676 6.81 16.31 6.52
N PRO A 677 7.34 17.14 5.59
CA PRO A 677 7.55 18.57 5.84
C PRO A 677 6.27 19.26 6.33
N GLY A 678 6.36 19.98 7.46
CA GLY A 678 5.22 20.71 8.04
C GLY A 678 4.19 19.83 8.77
N TYR A 679 4.34 18.50 8.78
CA TYR A 679 3.50 17.63 9.60
C TYR A 679 3.87 17.77 11.07
N VAL A 680 2.86 18.00 11.90
CA VAL A 680 2.98 18.02 13.36
C VAL A 680 2.19 16.82 13.89
N PRO A 681 2.86 15.77 14.39
CA PRO A 681 2.21 14.61 14.98
C PRO A 681 1.17 15.00 16.05
N PRO A 682 0.01 14.33 16.11
CA PRO A 682 -0.94 14.51 17.22
C PRO A 682 -0.27 14.38 18.60
N ALA A 683 0.69 13.46 18.73
CA ALA A 683 1.46 13.25 19.95
C ALA A 683 2.23 14.50 20.43
N ASP A 684 2.73 15.33 19.50
CA ASP A 684 3.43 16.59 19.82
C ASP A 684 2.46 17.66 20.34
N LYS A 685 1.16 17.50 20.06
CA LYS A 685 0.07 18.29 20.65
C LYS A 685 -0.51 17.63 21.91
N GLY A 686 0.13 16.57 22.40
CA GLY A 686 -0.31 15.81 23.56
C GLY A 686 -1.55 14.96 23.30
N TRP A 687 -1.83 14.56 22.05
CA TRP A 687 -3.00 13.76 21.66
C TRP A 687 -2.58 12.37 21.15
N TYR A 688 -3.26 11.34 21.62
CA TYR A 688 -2.93 9.94 21.33
C TYR A 688 -4.22 9.16 21.07
N GLU A 689 -4.38 8.62 19.86
CA GLU A 689 -5.54 7.78 19.52
C GLU A 689 -5.36 6.38 20.13
N ALA A 690 -6.46 5.78 20.62
CA ALA A 690 -6.40 4.47 21.28
C ALA A 690 -6.17 3.33 20.29
N GLU A 691 -6.59 3.49 19.03
CA GLU A 691 -6.32 2.53 17.97
C GLU A 691 -4.83 2.46 17.56
N ASP A 692 -4.05 3.49 17.87
CA ASP A 692 -2.59 3.53 17.67
C ASP A 692 -1.82 3.01 18.89
N ALA A 693 -2.50 2.73 20.01
CA ALA A 693 -1.90 2.22 21.23
C ALA A 693 -1.52 0.73 21.09
N ALA A 694 -0.63 0.25 21.98
CA ALA A 694 -0.35 -1.18 22.06
C ALA A 694 -1.54 -1.91 22.70
N LEU A 695 -2.23 -2.72 21.88
CA LEU A 695 -3.39 -3.52 22.27
C LEU A 695 -2.98 -4.98 22.53
N ALA A 696 -3.48 -5.58 23.61
CA ALA A 696 -3.17 -6.96 23.95
C ALA A 696 -4.37 -7.73 24.51
N SER A 697 -4.25 -9.06 24.53
CA SER A 697 -5.21 -9.99 25.14
C SER A 697 -6.66 -9.80 24.65
N GLY A 698 -6.83 -9.58 23.34
CA GLY A 698 -8.13 -9.44 22.68
C GLY A 698 -8.65 -8.01 22.54
N ALA A 699 -8.00 -7.03 23.16
CA ALA A 699 -8.20 -5.64 22.79
C ALA A 699 -7.84 -5.45 21.31
N LYS A 700 -8.69 -4.73 20.58
CA LYS A 700 -8.56 -4.52 19.12
C LYS A 700 -9.14 -3.18 18.73
N VAL A 701 -8.80 -2.72 17.52
CA VAL A 701 -9.45 -1.56 16.90
C VAL A 701 -10.85 -1.96 16.45
N ASP A 702 -11.84 -1.14 16.77
CA ASP A 702 -13.23 -1.31 16.33
C ASP A 702 -13.82 0.02 15.84
N THR A 703 -14.91 -0.06 15.07
CA THR A 703 -15.55 1.11 14.42
C THR A 703 -17.08 1.04 14.44
N GLU A 704 -17.66 0.05 15.09
CA GLU A 704 -19.08 -0.28 15.14
C GLU A 704 -19.91 0.66 16.05
N HIS A 705 -19.27 1.59 16.75
CA HIS A 705 -19.93 2.68 17.49
C HIS A 705 -19.65 4.01 16.81
N ASN A 706 -20.65 4.87 16.69
CA ASN A 706 -20.46 6.22 16.17
C ASN A 706 -19.78 7.13 17.21
N GLY A 707 -19.12 8.20 16.77
CA GLY A 707 -18.73 9.30 17.64
C GLY A 707 -17.30 9.25 18.15
N TYR A 708 -16.45 8.35 17.63
CA TYR A 708 -15.03 8.23 18.01
C TYR A 708 -14.16 9.32 17.34
N SER A 709 -12.96 9.52 17.88
CA SER A 709 -11.87 10.29 17.26
C SER A 709 -11.03 9.37 16.38
N GLY A 710 -10.34 9.93 15.39
CA GLY A 710 -9.45 9.14 14.54
C GLY A 710 -10.21 8.19 13.61
N SER A 711 -9.62 7.01 13.44
CA SER A 711 -10.07 5.97 12.51
C SER A 711 -10.84 4.83 13.18
N GLY A 712 -10.85 4.78 14.51
CA GLY A 712 -11.59 3.81 15.29
C GLY A 712 -11.47 4.09 16.78
N PHE A 713 -11.61 3.05 17.59
CA PHE A 713 -11.35 3.09 19.02
C PHE A 713 -10.87 1.72 19.49
N ALA A 714 -10.31 1.64 20.69
CA ALA A 714 -9.94 0.37 21.32
C ALA A 714 -11.17 -0.29 21.98
N GLY A 715 -11.68 -1.33 21.32
CA GLY A 715 -12.72 -2.25 21.80
C GLY A 715 -12.15 -3.62 22.19
N GLY A 716 -13.01 -4.62 22.39
CA GLY A 716 -12.58 -5.98 22.73
C GLY A 716 -11.97 -6.13 24.15
N THR A 717 -12.16 -5.13 25.01
CA THR A 717 -11.50 -5.02 26.31
C THR A 717 -12.20 -5.81 27.44
N PHE A 718 -12.96 -6.84 27.08
CA PHE A 718 -13.73 -7.68 28.01
C PHE A 718 -13.03 -8.99 28.39
N ASN A 719 -11.87 -9.29 27.80
CA ASN A 719 -11.07 -10.45 28.17
C ASN A 719 -10.17 -10.14 29.36
N ALA A 720 -10.00 -11.10 30.28
CA ALA A 720 -9.05 -10.97 31.36
C ALA A 720 -7.64 -10.69 30.81
N GLY A 721 -6.98 -9.67 31.35
CA GLY A 721 -5.67 -9.22 30.90
C GLY A 721 -5.68 -8.30 29.68
N ALA A 722 -6.84 -8.03 29.06
CA ALA A 722 -6.95 -7.05 27.98
C ALA A 722 -6.35 -5.70 28.40
N SER A 723 -5.54 -5.11 27.53
CA SER A 723 -4.86 -3.86 27.84
C SER A 723 -4.78 -2.92 26.66
N VAL A 724 -4.90 -1.62 26.94
CA VAL A 724 -4.60 -0.52 26.04
C VAL A 724 -3.44 0.26 26.64
N THR A 725 -2.28 0.25 25.98
CA THR A 725 -1.06 0.90 26.47
C THR A 725 -0.62 2.02 25.55
N PHE A 726 -0.77 3.26 26.02
CA PHE A 726 -0.33 4.46 25.34
C PHE A 726 1.15 4.70 25.62
N THR A 727 1.92 4.98 24.56
CA THR A 727 3.27 5.53 24.67
C THR A 727 3.20 7.02 24.43
N THR A 728 3.53 7.79 25.47
CA THR A 728 3.40 9.25 25.49
C THR A 728 4.75 9.92 25.71
N SER A 729 4.87 11.21 25.42
CA SER A 729 6.08 11.98 25.70
C SER A 729 5.75 13.34 26.32
N VAL A 730 6.53 13.75 27.31
CA VAL A 730 6.47 15.11 27.89
C VAL A 730 7.86 15.73 27.96
N ALA A 731 7.97 17.01 27.65
CA ALA A 731 9.27 17.70 27.60
C ALA A 731 9.93 17.83 28.98
N THR A 732 9.14 17.88 30.05
CA THR A 732 9.61 18.06 31.43
C THR A 732 8.96 17.02 32.34
N ALA A 733 9.65 16.61 33.39
CA ALA A 733 9.04 15.75 34.41
C ALA A 733 8.08 16.57 35.25
N GLY A 734 6.92 16.01 35.60
CA GLY A 734 5.90 16.75 36.34
C GLY A 734 4.60 15.98 36.50
N THR A 735 3.62 16.63 37.12
CA THR A 735 2.26 16.12 37.23
C THR A 735 1.39 16.78 36.17
N TYR A 736 0.77 15.96 35.32
CA TYR A 736 -0.04 16.42 34.20
C TYR A 736 -1.47 15.93 34.35
N PRO A 737 -2.49 16.76 34.03
CA PRO A 737 -3.81 16.24 33.78
C PRO A 737 -3.76 15.34 32.55
N VAL A 738 -4.23 14.10 32.72
CA VAL A 738 -4.37 13.11 31.64
C VAL A 738 -5.86 12.82 31.49
N ASN A 739 -6.36 12.99 30.28
CA ASN A 739 -7.76 12.80 29.92
C ASN A 739 -7.89 11.54 29.07
N VAL A 740 -8.83 10.67 29.40
CA VAL A 740 -9.16 9.49 28.61
C VAL A 740 -10.60 9.62 28.14
N ARG A 741 -10.82 9.66 26.83
CA ARG A 741 -12.15 9.58 26.23
C ARG A 741 -12.58 8.12 26.14
N TYR A 742 -13.78 7.81 26.60
CA TYR A 742 -14.24 6.45 26.80
C TYR A 742 -15.75 6.29 26.62
N ALA A 743 -16.19 5.06 26.35
CA ALA A 743 -17.60 4.66 26.41
C ALA A 743 -17.77 3.49 27.40
N ASN A 744 -18.71 3.64 28.33
CA ASN A 744 -19.05 2.63 29.33
C ASN A 744 -20.56 2.33 29.24
N GLY A 745 -20.93 1.43 28.33
CA GLY A 745 -22.32 1.02 28.13
C GLY A 745 -22.85 0.04 29.19
N PRO A 746 -24.15 -0.29 29.13
CA PRO A 746 -24.88 -0.98 30.20
C PRO A 746 -24.57 -2.47 30.36
N ASN A 747 -23.81 -3.06 29.44
CA ASN A 747 -23.36 -4.45 29.52
C ASN A 747 -21.88 -4.48 29.95
N PRO A 748 -21.42 -5.44 30.76
CA PRO A 748 -22.16 -6.58 31.28
C PRO A 748 -23.06 -6.22 32.48
N PHE A 749 -22.96 -4.99 33.00
CA PHE A 749 -23.84 -4.44 34.04
C PHE A 749 -23.84 -2.90 33.98
N GLU A 750 -24.89 -2.28 34.53
CA GLU A 750 -24.97 -0.83 34.67
C GLU A 750 -24.15 -0.30 35.84
N GLY A 751 -23.41 0.79 35.62
CA GLY A 751 -22.73 1.54 36.68
C GLY A 751 -21.30 1.90 36.33
N THR A 752 -20.57 2.42 37.32
CA THR A 752 -19.14 2.72 37.18
C THR A 752 -18.35 1.42 37.04
N LYS A 753 -17.50 1.36 36.02
CA LYS A 753 -16.51 0.29 35.85
C LYS A 753 -15.12 0.83 36.19
N THR A 754 -14.22 -0.04 36.61
CA THR A 754 -12.83 0.34 36.90
C THR A 754 -11.86 -0.43 36.03
N TYR A 755 -10.68 0.17 35.79
CA TYR A 755 -9.52 -0.46 35.17
C TYR A 755 -8.28 -0.27 36.04
N ALA A 756 -7.38 -1.26 36.02
CA ALA A 756 -6.07 -1.10 36.63
C ALA A 756 -5.27 -0.11 35.78
N LEU A 757 -4.63 0.85 36.44
CA LEU A 757 -3.80 1.86 35.79
C LEU A 757 -2.33 1.54 36.10
N TYR A 758 -1.49 1.54 35.09
CA TYR A 758 -0.04 1.48 35.24
C TYR A 758 0.59 2.69 34.58
N VAL A 759 1.54 3.32 35.26
CA VAL A 759 2.37 4.41 34.72
C VAL A 759 3.82 3.95 34.78
N ASN A 760 4.49 3.88 33.63
CA ASN A 760 5.86 3.38 33.51
C ASN A 760 6.05 2.00 34.17
N GLY A 761 5.06 1.11 33.98
CA GLY A 761 5.03 -0.24 34.57
C GLY A 761 4.66 -0.29 36.06
N VAL A 762 4.50 0.85 36.74
CA VAL A 762 4.14 0.91 38.16
C VAL A 762 2.63 1.01 38.33
N LYS A 763 2.03 0.04 39.04
CA LYS A 763 0.58 0.02 39.33
C LYS A 763 0.18 1.23 40.18
N GLN A 764 -0.86 1.92 39.74
CA GLN A 764 -1.52 3.03 40.41
C GLN A 764 -2.87 2.57 40.98
N PRO A 765 -3.52 3.35 41.87
CA PRO A 765 -4.91 3.09 42.23
C PRO A 765 -5.78 2.97 40.96
N ALA A 766 -6.74 2.05 40.94
CA ALA A 766 -7.60 1.81 39.79
C ALA A 766 -8.29 3.11 39.32
N TRP A 767 -8.49 3.24 38.01
CA TRP A 767 -9.20 4.38 37.42
C TRP A 767 -10.67 4.03 37.22
N SER A 768 -11.56 4.89 37.72
CA SER A 768 -13.00 4.77 37.57
C SER A 768 -13.52 5.46 36.30
N PHE A 769 -14.43 4.76 35.61
CA PHE A 769 -15.12 5.20 34.41
C PHE A 769 -16.63 5.16 34.66
N PRO A 770 -17.26 6.30 35.03
CA PRO A 770 -18.71 6.39 35.22
C PRO A 770 -19.52 5.93 34.00
N LYS A 771 -20.75 5.45 34.21
CA LYS A 771 -21.60 4.97 33.10
C LYS A 771 -21.86 6.06 32.08
N THR A 772 -21.77 5.73 30.79
CA THR A 772 -22.28 6.56 29.70
C THR A 772 -23.71 6.15 29.38
N ALA A 773 -24.44 6.95 28.59
CA ALA A 773 -25.84 6.65 28.28
C ALA A 773 -26.00 5.33 27.52
N ASN A 774 -25.07 5.02 26.63
CA ASN A 774 -24.95 3.76 25.90
C ASN A 774 -23.53 3.65 25.31
N TRP A 775 -23.26 2.56 24.60
CA TRP A 775 -21.96 2.32 23.95
C TRP A 775 -21.60 3.28 22.82
N LYS A 776 -22.58 4.03 22.29
CA LYS A 776 -22.39 5.07 21.26
C LYS A 776 -22.29 6.47 21.86
N THR A 777 -22.21 6.58 23.19
CA THR A 777 -22.08 7.84 23.93
C THR A 777 -20.74 7.86 24.64
N TRP A 778 -19.99 8.92 24.41
CA TRP A 778 -18.64 9.08 24.91
C TRP A 778 -18.59 10.09 26.06
N ALA A 779 -17.63 9.91 26.96
CA ALA A 779 -17.32 10.84 28.03
C ALA A 779 -15.81 10.92 28.23
N THR A 780 -15.36 11.90 29.00
CA THR A 780 -13.94 12.08 29.33
C THR A 780 -13.71 11.91 30.82
N ALA A 781 -12.79 11.01 31.18
CA ALA A 781 -12.30 10.86 32.56
C ALA A 781 -10.92 11.52 32.68
N THR A 782 -10.75 12.41 33.66
CA THR A 782 -9.49 13.12 33.88
C THR A 782 -8.82 12.66 35.18
N ARG A 783 -7.50 12.48 35.15
CA ARG A 783 -6.68 12.20 36.33
C ARG A 783 -5.31 12.83 36.21
N ASN A 784 -4.82 13.38 37.32
CA ASN A 784 -3.45 13.90 37.39
C ASN A 784 -2.47 12.74 37.57
N LEU A 785 -1.54 12.58 36.63
CA LEU A 785 -0.51 11.53 36.64
C LEU A 785 0.88 12.17 36.70
N ALA A 786 1.78 11.57 37.49
CA ALA A 786 3.19 11.95 37.51
C ALA A 786 3.91 11.27 36.34
N LEU A 787 4.50 12.07 35.45
CA LEU A 787 5.20 11.63 34.25
C LEU A 787 6.66 12.10 34.32
N THR A 788 7.58 11.29 33.79
CA THR A 788 9.00 11.64 33.66
C THR A 788 9.25 12.39 32.36
N ALA A 789 10.31 13.20 32.29
CA ALA A 789 10.71 13.82 31.02
C ALA A 789 11.05 12.73 29.97
N GLY A 790 10.65 12.96 28.73
CA GLY A 790 10.77 11.98 27.64
C GLY A 790 9.59 11.01 27.60
N SER A 791 9.86 9.78 27.16
CA SER A 791 8.85 8.76 26.94
C SER A 791 8.26 8.22 28.25
N ASN A 792 6.95 7.99 28.27
CA ASN A 792 6.19 7.38 29.36
C ASN A 792 5.20 6.35 28.80
N THR A 793 4.92 5.30 29.55
CA THR A 793 3.81 4.37 29.25
C THR A 793 2.66 4.58 30.21
N ILE A 794 1.44 4.63 29.67
CA ILE A 794 0.19 4.70 30.44
C ILE A 794 -0.68 3.53 29.98
N ALA A 795 -0.86 2.53 30.85
CA ALA A 795 -1.62 1.33 30.51
C ALA A 795 -2.90 1.23 31.33
N LEU A 796 -4.01 0.98 30.63
CA LEU A 796 -5.30 0.60 31.21
C LEU A 796 -5.48 -0.90 31.00
N LYS A 797 -5.54 -1.67 32.09
CA LYS A 797 -5.56 -3.13 32.05
C LYS A 797 -6.73 -3.72 32.82
N PHE A 798 -7.38 -4.72 32.23
CA PHE A 798 -8.39 -5.53 32.89
C PHE A 798 -7.72 -6.62 33.75
N ASP A 799 -7.23 -6.23 34.92
CA ASP A 799 -6.74 -7.16 35.95
C ASP A 799 -7.88 -7.79 36.76
N ALA A 800 -7.57 -8.83 37.54
CA ALA A 800 -8.56 -9.57 38.33
C ALA A 800 -9.25 -8.74 39.44
N ASP A 801 -8.68 -7.60 39.85
CA ASP A 801 -9.19 -6.72 40.91
C ASP A 801 -10.09 -5.58 40.41
N VAL A 802 -10.34 -5.51 39.10
CA VAL A 802 -11.15 -4.46 38.46
C VAL A 802 -12.26 -5.06 37.60
N GLN A 803 -13.19 -4.24 37.11
CA GLN A 803 -14.36 -4.76 36.38
C GLN A 803 -14.16 -4.89 34.87
N GLY A 804 -13.24 -4.13 34.26
CA GLY A 804 -12.98 -4.21 32.83
C GLY A 804 -14.13 -3.68 31.94
N ASN A 805 -14.15 -4.11 30.67
CA ASN A 805 -15.19 -3.86 29.66
C ASN A 805 -15.63 -2.37 29.49
N VAL A 806 -14.69 -1.56 28.99
CA VAL A 806 -14.85 -0.12 28.66
C VAL A 806 -14.14 0.09 27.32
N ASN A 807 -14.77 0.82 26.40
CA ASN A 807 -14.13 1.18 25.14
C ASN A 807 -13.35 2.48 25.33
N PHE A 808 -12.12 2.55 24.80
CA PHE A 808 -11.26 3.71 24.92
C PHE A 808 -11.03 4.32 23.54
N ASP A 809 -11.16 5.63 23.43
CA ASP A 809 -11.12 6.36 22.16
C ASP A 809 -9.80 7.10 21.98
N ALA A 810 -9.49 8.02 22.90
CA ALA A 810 -8.27 8.80 22.84
C ALA A 810 -7.76 9.14 24.24
N LEU A 811 -6.47 9.45 24.33
CA LEU A 811 -5.82 10.00 25.50
C LEU A 811 -5.23 11.37 25.15
N SER A 812 -5.45 12.37 26.01
CA SER A 812 -4.76 13.65 25.92
C SER A 812 -4.00 14.01 27.19
N ILE A 813 -2.84 14.65 27.03
CA ILE A 813 -2.03 15.20 28.11
C ILE A 813 -2.16 16.72 28.10
N GLY A 814 -2.55 17.29 29.24
CA GLY A 814 -2.76 18.72 29.39
C GLY A 814 -4.23 19.09 29.62
N ALA A 815 -4.51 20.39 29.68
CA ALA A 815 -5.86 20.89 29.95
C ALA A 815 -6.83 20.70 28.77
N SER A 816 -6.30 20.56 27.54
CA SER A 816 -7.14 20.35 26.36
C SER A 816 -7.64 18.91 26.29
N GLN A 817 -8.96 18.75 26.14
CA GLN A 817 -9.63 17.45 25.93
C GLN A 817 -9.95 17.18 24.46
N ASP A 818 -9.57 18.09 23.57
CA ASP A 818 -9.73 17.95 22.12
C ASP A 818 -8.48 18.52 21.43
N ILE A 819 -8.04 17.88 20.36
CA ILE A 819 -6.95 18.36 19.50
C ILE A 819 -7.42 19.41 18.50
N CYS A 820 -8.71 19.43 18.17
CA CYS A 820 -9.28 20.38 17.23
C CYS A 820 -9.91 21.57 17.94
N ALA A 821 -9.65 22.74 17.38
CA ALA A 821 -10.32 23.98 17.78
C ALA A 821 -11.61 24.14 16.96
N PRO A 822 -12.67 24.74 17.54
CA PRO A 822 -13.89 25.02 16.80
C PRO A 822 -13.60 25.97 15.64
N VAL A 823 -14.11 25.62 14.46
CA VAL A 823 -14.02 26.48 13.27
C VAL A 823 -14.76 27.79 13.51
N ALA A 824 -14.18 28.90 13.06
CA ALA A 824 -14.76 30.23 13.21
C ALA A 824 -16.17 30.31 12.59
N GLY A 825 -17.12 30.88 13.32
CA GLY A 825 -18.51 31.02 12.88
C GLY A 825 -18.66 31.95 11.66
N GLU A 826 -19.65 31.66 10.82
CA GLU A 826 -20.08 32.52 9.72
C GLU A 826 -21.25 33.41 10.20
N ALA A 827 -21.22 34.71 9.89
CA ALA A 827 -22.24 35.64 10.38
C ALA A 827 -23.67 35.21 9.98
N GLY A 828 -24.54 35.04 10.97
CA GLY A 828 -25.91 34.58 10.79
C GLY A 828 -26.08 33.07 10.61
N TYR A 829 -25.00 32.27 10.68
CA TYR A 829 -25.04 30.82 10.71
C TYR A 829 -24.69 30.30 12.11
N THR A 830 -25.36 29.22 12.50
CA THR A 830 -25.05 28.42 13.68
C THR A 830 -24.29 27.17 13.24
N GLY A 831 -23.13 26.88 13.84
CA GLY A 831 -22.38 25.65 13.59
C GLY A 831 -23.10 24.44 14.19
N LEU A 832 -23.44 23.47 13.34
CA LEU A 832 -23.95 22.16 13.76
C LEU A 832 -22.81 21.16 14.00
N PHE A 833 -21.75 21.26 13.20
CA PHE A 833 -20.48 20.57 13.43
C PHE A 833 -19.33 21.52 13.07
N ASP A 834 -18.52 21.86 14.07
CA ASP A 834 -17.43 22.84 13.98
C ASP A 834 -16.03 22.21 14.01
N GLY A 835 -15.95 20.88 13.89
CA GLY A 835 -14.70 20.13 13.95
C GLY A 835 -14.36 19.55 15.33
N THR A 836 -15.05 19.99 16.39
CA THR A 836 -14.82 19.49 17.76
C THR A 836 -15.65 18.24 18.07
N LEU A 837 -15.15 17.39 18.96
CA LEU A 837 -15.89 16.24 19.51
C LEU A 837 -17.17 16.70 20.24
N ALA A 838 -17.12 17.84 20.93
CA ALA A 838 -18.28 18.41 21.62
C ALA A 838 -19.43 18.78 20.65
N SER A 839 -19.11 19.25 19.44
CA SER A 839 -20.13 19.47 18.41
C SER A 839 -20.61 18.15 17.80
N PHE A 840 -19.74 17.14 17.69
CA PHE A 840 -20.08 15.83 17.16
C PHE A 840 -21.02 15.03 18.08
N ASP A 841 -20.89 15.16 19.41
CA ASP A 841 -21.72 14.46 20.39
C ASP A 841 -23.24 14.81 20.28
N LYS A 842 -23.59 15.87 19.54
CA LYS A 842 -24.98 16.28 19.23
C LYS A 842 -25.60 15.52 18.05
N TRP A 843 -24.81 14.73 17.35
CA TRP A 843 -25.23 13.96 16.18
C TRP A 843 -25.58 12.52 16.58
N LYS A 844 -26.62 11.99 15.96
CA LYS A 844 -27.15 10.64 16.20
C LYS A 844 -26.97 9.80 14.96
N MET A 845 -26.74 8.51 15.14
CA MET A 845 -26.59 7.56 14.04
C MET A 845 -27.82 6.66 13.93
N SER A 846 -28.37 6.57 12.73
CA SER A 846 -29.42 5.62 12.34
C SER A 846 -28.86 4.59 11.35
N GLY A 847 -29.17 3.31 11.54
CA GLY A 847 -28.59 2.21 10.76
C GLY A 847 -27.26 1.65 11.31
N PRO A 848 -26.72 0.59 10.67
CA PRO A 848 -25.50 -0.11 11.08
C PRO A 848 -24.17 0.63 10.79
N GLY A 849 -24.17 1.72 10.02
CA GLY A 849 -22.98 2.54 9.80
C GLY A 849 -22.48 3.29 11.04
N SER A 850 -21.30 3.90 10.92
CA SER A 850 -20.75 4.81 11.91
C SER A 850 -20.02 5.99 11.27
N PHE A 851 -19.78 7.05 12.05
CA PHE A 851 -18.85 8.13 11.72
C PHE A 851 -17.80 8.29 12.84
N GLY A 852 -16.57 8.58 12.42
CA GLY A 852 -15.48 9.05 13.27
C GLY A 852 -15.04 10.46 12.88
N ARG A 853 -14.42 11.18 13.82
CA ARG A 853 -13.82 12.50 13.61
C ARG A 853 -12.32 12.36 13.35
N ILE A 854 -11.91 12.50 12.09
CA ILE A 854 -10.52 12.35 11.65
C ILE A 854 -9.63 13.40 12.32
N THR A 855 -8.59 12.94 13.01
CA THR A 855 -7.68 13.74 13.84
C THR A 855 -6.93 14.80 13.05
N ASP A 856 -6.49 14.45 11.84
CA ASP A 856 -5.59 15.28 11.03
C ASP A 856 -6.29 16.51 10.42
N ASP A 857 -7.57 16.40 10.03
CA ASP A 857 -8.31 17.47 9.35
C ASP A 857 -9.64 17.87 10.02
N CYS A 858 -9.92 17.33 11.21
CA CYS A 858 -11.10 17.58 12.02
C CYS A 858 -12.43 17.29 11.30
N SER A 859 -12.43 16.46 10.24
CA SER A 859 -13.63 16.14 9.48
C SER A 859 -14.33 14.87 9.99
N LEU A 860 -15.62 14.75 9.72
CA LEU A 860 -16.39 13.52 9.93
C LEU A 860 -16.19 12.59 8.75
N ARG A 861 -15.93 11.30 8.98
CA ARG A 861 -15.83 10.29 7.91
C ARG A 861 -16.60 9.03 8.29
N GLY A 862 -17.37 8.50 7.33
CA GLY A 862 -18.16 7.29 7.49
C GLY A 862 -17.33 6.00 7.45
N SER A 863 -17.82 4.97 8.13
CA SER A 863 -17.28 3.60 8.12
C SER A 863 -18.40 2.57 8.35
N GLY A 864 -18.20 1.31 7.95
CA GLY A 864 -19.19 0.24 8.14
C GLY A 864 -20.36 0.28 7.15
N GLY A 865 -21.54 -0.22 7.56
CA GLY A 865 -22.69 -0.39 6.66
C GLY A 865 -23.52 0.86 6.41
N LEU A 866 -24.61 0.74 5.63
CA LEU A 866 -25.54 1.85 5.36
C LEU A 866 -25.99 2.56 6.64
N GLY A 867 -26.08 3.88 6.62
CA GLY A 867 -26.61 4.65 7.73
C GLY A 867 -26.77 6.14 7.47
N LEU A 868 -27.30 6.83 8.47
CA LEU A 868 -27.57 8.25 8.45
C LEU A 868 -27.10 8.89 9.76
N LEU A 869 -26.12 9.79 9.65
CA LEU A 869 -25.72 10.65 10.75
C LEU A 869 -26.56 11.92 10.71
N TRP A 870 -27.41 12.15 11.71
CA TRP A 870 -28.37 13.26 11.72
C TRP A 870 -28.25 14.13 12.97
N TYR A 871 -28.54 15.41 12.81
CA TYR A 871 -28.46 16.37 13.92
C TYR A 871 -29.69 16.25 14.83
N GLY A 872 -29.48 15.82 16.06
CA GLY A 872 -30.54 15.30 16.92
C GLY A 872 -31.23 16.31 17.85
N ASP A 873 -30.72 17.54 17.95
CA ASP A 873 -31.19 18.50 18.97
C ASP A 873 -32.50 19.20 18.59
N LYS A 874 -32.73 19.48 17.30
CA LYS A 874 -33.96 20.15 16.85
C LYS A 874 -34.31 19.89 15.39
N LYS A 875 -35.58 20.11 15.06
CA LYS A 875 -36.07 20.25 13.69
C LYS A 875 -35.85 21.67 13.18
N PHE A 876 -35.82 21.82 11.86
CA PHE A 876 -35.68 23.09 11.16
C PHE A 876 -36.83 23.29 10.18
N ASP A 877 -37.30 24.52 10.08
CA ASP A 877 -38.37 24.91 9.14
C ASP A 877 -37.76 25.39 7.80
N SER A 878 -37.75 26.70 7.54
CA SER A 878 -37.02 27.28 6.40
C SER A 878 -35.59 27.61 6.80
N TYR A 879 -34.61 27.15 6.03
CA TYR A 879 -33.19 27.31 6.35
C TYR A 879 -32.27 27.32 5.12
N SER A 880 -31.06 27.83 5.32
CA SER A 880 -29.91 27.55 4.46
C SER A 880 -28.92 26.68 5.23
N LEU A 881 -28.68 25.46 4.74
CA LEU A 881 -27.71 24.51 5.26
C LEU A 881 -26.44 24.59 4.41
N LYS A 882 -25.30 24.87 5.04
CA LYS A 882 -23.99 24.84 4.40
C LYS A 882 -23.13 23.73 4.99
N LEU A 883 -22.38 23.05 4.14
CA LEU A 883 -21.36 22.09 4.56
C LEU A 883 -20.30 21.95 3.47
N ASP A 884 -19.12 21.49 3.87
CA ASP A 884 -18.09 21.03 2.94
C ASP A 884 -18.06 19.51 2.94
N TRP A 885 -17.84 18.93 1.77
CA TRP A 885 -17.70 17.49 1.58
C TRP A 885 -16.52 17.16 0.67
N LYS A 886 -15.94 15.97 0.84
CA LYS A 886 -14.79 15.49 0.05
C LYS A 886 -14.93 13.99 -0.20
N LEU A 887 -14.84 13.61 -1.46
CA LEU A 887 -14.71 12.23 -1.90
C LEU A 887 -13.25 11.77 -1.82
N VAL A 888 -13.04 10.53 -1.38
CA VAL A 888 -11.71 9.87 -1.33
C VAL A 888 -11.50 8.84 -2.45
N ALA A 889 -12.56 8.50 -3.18
CA ALA A 889 -12.55 7.76 -4.43
C ALA A 889 -13.92 8.03 -5.09
N ASP A 890 -14.26 7.25 -6.11
CA ASP A 890 -15.62 7.22 -6.65
C ASP A 890 -16.54 6.48 -5.66
N HIS A 891 -16.87 7.16 -4.57
CA HIS A 891 -17.72 6.66 -3.49
C HIS A 891 -19.05 7.40 -3.50
N ASN A 892 -20.09 6.71 -3.03
CA ASN A 892 -21.42 7.28 -2.91
C ASN A 892 -21.66 7.87 -1.51
N GLY A 893 -22.43 8.96 -1.46
CA GLY A 893 -22.93 9.57 -0.24
C GLY A 893 -23.99 10.63 -0.54
N GLY A 894 -24.49 11.29 0.49
CA GLY A 894 -25.54 12.28 0.30
C GLY A 894 -25.79 13.16 1.52
N VAL A 895 -26.53 14.24 1.29
CA VAL A 895 -27.05 15.12 2.35
C VAL A 895 -28.57 15.02 2.36
N PHE A 896 -29.13 14.63 3.50
CA PHE A 896 -30.56 14.48 3.69
C PHE A 896 -31.18 15.72 4.32
N VAL A 897 -32.34 16.12 3.82
CA VAL A 897 -33.10 17.28 4.30
C VAL A 897 -34.58 16.95 4.48
N GLY A 898 -35.21 17.57 5.48
CA GLY A 898 -36.67 17.62 5.63
C GLY A 898 -37.32 16.30 6.04
N PHE A 899 -36.59 15.38 6.69
CA PHE A 899 -37.14 14.10 7.14
C PHE A 899 -37.62 14.14 8.61
N PRO A 900 -38.58 13.30 9.02
CA PRO A 900 -38.98 13.15 10.42
C PRO A 900 -37.91 12.37 11.23
N ASP A 901 -38.11 12.18 12.54
CA ASP A 901 -37.17 11.41 13.36
C ASP A 901 -36.98 10.00 12.78
N PRO A 902 -35.76 9.61 12.38
CA PRO A 902 -35.51 8.32 11.74
C PRO A 902 -35.39 7.16 12.74
N GLY A 903 -35.26 7.44 14.04
CA GLY A 903 -34.91 6.40 15.02
C GLY A 903 -33.65 5.63 14.60
N ASN A 904 -33.78 4.30 14.48
CA ASN A 904 -32.71 3.42 14.00
C ASN A 904 -32.87 2.98 12.53
N ASP A 905 -33.90 3.43 11.83
CA ASP A 905 -34.15 3.11 10.42
C ASP A 905 -33.71 4.26 9.50
N PRO A 906 -32.58 4.15 8.79
CA PRO A 906 -32.10 5.22 7.92
C PRO A 906 -33.01 5.43 6.70
N PHE A 907 -33.84 4.44 6.32
CA PHE A 907 -34.77 4.56 5.19
C PHE A 907 -35.92 5.52 5.46
N VAL A 908 -36.15 5.94 6.71
CA VAL A 908 -37.11 7.01 7.00
C VAL A 908 -36.71 8.29 6.28
N ALA A 909 -35.43 8.64 6.25
CA ALA A 909 -34.94 9.83 5.55
C ALA A 909 -35.04 9.68 4.03
N VAL A 910 -34.73 8.48 3.50
CA VAL A 910 -34.86 8.13 2.07
C VAL A 910 -36.32 8.24 1.60
N ASN A 911 -37.25 7.72 2.39
CA ASN A 911 -38.65 7.60 2.00
C ASN A 911 -39.47 8.86 2.29
N LYS A 912 -39.10 9.66 3.29
CA LYS A 912 -39.89 10.80 3.77
C LYS A 912 -39.19 12.16 3.73
N GLY A 913 -37.89 12.21 3.43
CA GLY A 913 -37.15 13.44 3.16
C GLY A 913 -36.68 13.50 1.70
N TYR A 914 -35.60 14.24 1.44
CA TYR A 914 -34.90 14.20 0.15
C TYR A 914 -33.39 14.12 0.35
N GLU A 915 -32.73 13.41 -0.55
CA GLU A 915 -31.28 13.30 -0.63
C GLU A 915 -30.75 14.23 -1.74
N ILE A 916 -29.77 15.04 -1.36
CA ILE A 916 -28.92 15.78 -2.29
C ILE A 916 -27.66 14.93 -2.49
N GLN A 917 -27.55 14.37 -3.69
CA GLN A 917 -26.58 13.33 -3.98
C GLN A 917 -25.14 13.83 -4.02
N ILE A 918 -24.20 12.98 -3.60
CA ILE A 918 -22.75 13.12 -3.75
C ILE A 918 -22.23 11.83 -4.39
N ASP A 919 -22.02 11.88 -5.70
CA ASP A 919 -21.50 10.75 -6.47
C ASP A 919 -20.85 11.28 -7.77
N ALA A 920 -19.66 10.81 -8.09
CA ALA A 920 -18.93 11.25 -9.28
C ALA A 920 -19.37 10.48 -10.54
N THR A 921 -19.85 9.23 -10.43
CA THR A 921 -20.29 8.45 -11.59
C THR A 921 -21.62 7.70 -11.35
N ASP A 922 -22.73 8.26 -11.86
CA ASP A 922 -24.03 7.57 -11.90
C ASP A 922 -24.92 8.15 -13.02
N ALA A 923 -26.17 7.69 -13.10
CA ALA A 923 -27.22 8.23 -13.93
C ALA A 923 -27.50 9.72 -13.61
N ALA A 924 -28.05 10.44 -14.59
CA ALA A 924 -28.23 11.90 -14.50
C ALA A 924 -29.09 12.36 -13.31
N ASP A 925 -29.99 11.52 -12.79
CA ASP A 925 -30.84 11.74 -11.62
C ASP A 925 -30.26 11.18 -10.30
N ARG A 926 -29.03 10.64 -10.36
CA ARG A 926 -28.28 10.03 -9.24
C ARG A 926 -26.81 10.47 -9.17
N THR A 927 -26.49 11.61 -9.79
CA THR A 927 -25.15 12.21 -9.72
C THR A 927 -25.11 13.40 -8.78
N THR A 928 -23.90 13.84 -8.42
CA THR A 928 -23.65 15.01 -7.56
C THR A 928 -24.57 16.20 -7.86
N GLY A 929 -25.32 16.64 -6.85
CA GLY A 929 -26.23 17.80 -6.88
C GLY A 929 -27.67 17.45 -7.29
N SER A 930 -27.94 16.21 -7.66
CA SER A 930 -29.29 15.74 -7.99
C SER A 930 -30.14 15.63 -6.73
N ILE A 931 -31.46 15.82 -6.89
CA ILE A 931 -32.44 15.32 -5.93
C ILE A 931 -32.65 13.85 -6.28
N TYR A 932 -32.03 12.96 -5.49
CA TYR A 932 -31.82 11.54 -5.84
C TYR A 932 -33.11 10.87 -6.32
N THR A 933 -33.14 10.39 -7.58
CA THR A 933 -34.28 9.76 -8.28
C THR A 933 -35.50 10.65 -8.62
N PHE A 934 -35.45 11.95 -8.30
CA PHE A 934 -36.55 12.89 -8.60
C PHE A 934 -36.20 13.93 -9.65
N GLN A 935 -35.01 14.54 -9.55
CA GLN A 935 -34.59 15.59 -10.47
C GLN A 935 -33.06 15.65 -10.57
N GLY A 936 -32.53 15.37 -11.76
CA GLY A 936 -31.11 15.56 -12.06
C GLY A 936 -30.67 17.02 -11.94
N ALA A 937 -29.42 17.22 -11.55
CA ALA A 937 -28.81 18.55 -11.56
C ALA A 937 -28.58 19.05 -13.00
N THR A 938 -28.41 20.36 -13.17
CA THR A 938 -28.05 20.96 -14.47
C THR A 938 -26.62 20.57 -14.83
N PRO A 939 -26.37 19.71 -15.85
CA PRO A 939 -25.06 19.11 -16.06
C PRO A 939 -23.95 20.12 -16.30
N ALA A 940 -24.20 21.14 -17.13
CA ALA A 940 -23.22 22.19 -17.42
C ALA A 940 -22.83 23.01 -16.17
N ALA A 941 -23.77 23.22 -15.25
CA ALA A 941 -23.51 23.94 -14.01
C ALA A 941 -22.68 23.08 -13.04
N VAL A 942 -22.95 21.77 -12.98
CA VAL A 942 -22.15 20.81 -12.19
C VAL A 942 -20.73 20.73 -12.75
N THR A 943 -20.55 20.51 -14.06
CA THR A 943 -19.22 20.45 -14.68
C THR A 943 -18.40 21.72 -14.42
N ALA A 944 -19.03 22.90 -14.43
CA ALA A 944 -18.33 24.16 -14.18
C ALA A 944 -17.96 24.37 -12.69
N ALA A 945 -18.69 23.74 -11.76
CA ALA A 945 -18.55 24.00 -10.33
C ALA A 945 -17.85 22.88 -9.55
N LEU A 946 -18.03 21.62 -9.94
CA LEU A 946 -17.53 20.45 -9.22
C LEU A 946 -16.01 20.36 -9.29
N LYS A 947 -15.36 20.27 -8.13
CA LYS A 947 -13.92 20.01 -8.01
C LYS A 947 -13.65 18.50 -8.06
N PRO A 948 -12.47 18.08 -8.53
CA PRO A 948 -12.10 16.67 -8.63
C PRO A 948 -12.09 15.95 -7.27
N VAL A 949 -12.20 14.62 -7.30
CA VAL A 949 -12.05 13.73 -6.13
C VAL A 949 -10.76 14.09 -5.37
N GLY A 950 -10.80 14.01 -4.03
CA GLY A 950 -9.74 14.47 -3.15
C GLY A 950 -9.78 15.96 -2.80
N SER A 951 -10.59 16.77 -3.51
CA SER A 951 -10.80 18.18 -3.19
C SER A 951 -12.06 18.40 -2.35
N TRP A 952 -12.00 19.40 -1.47
CA TRP A 952 -13.18 19.87 -0.74
C TRP A 952 -14.13 20.66 -1.67
N ASN A 953 -15.35 20.18 -1.76
CA ASN A 953 -16.50 20.85 -2.38
C ASN A 953 -17.40 21.43 -1.29
N SER A 954 -18.14 22.49 -1.60
CA SER A 954 -19.09 23.11 -0.67
C SER A 954 -20.50 23.04 -1.25
N TYR A 955 -21.46 22.63 -0.40
CA TYR A 955 -22.88 22.80 -0.66
C TYR A 955 -23.45 23.95 0.17
N GLU A 956 -24.36 24.70 -0.46
CA GLU A 956 -25.41 25.45 0.21
C GLU A 956 -26.76 24.92 -0.29
N ILE A 957 -27.53 24.32 0.64
CA ILE A 957 -28.85 23.75 0.38
C ILE A 957 -29.87 24.63 1.08
N VAL A 958 -30.71 25.30 0.30
CA VAL A 958 -31.76 26.19 0.82
C VAL A 958 -33.10 25.46 0.76
N VAL A 959 -33.72 25.27 1.92
CA VAL A 959 -35.06 24.69 2.06
C VAL A 959 -36.03 25.80 2.47
N LYS A 960 -37.08 25.99 1.68
CA LYS A 960 -38.17 26.95 1.94
C LYS A 960 -39.50 26.34 1.56
N GLY A 961 -40.37 26.11 2.54
CA GLY A 961 -41.59 25.33 2.33
C GLY A 961 -41.24 23.98 1.70
N GLN A 962 -41.82 23.69 0.53
CA GLN A 962 -41.56 22.46 -0.23
C GLN A 962 -40.43 22.59 -1.27
N THR A 963 -39.73 23.72 -1.32
CA THR A 963 -38.68 23.99 -2.32
C THR A 963 -37.28 23.78 -1.76
N ILE A 964 -36.45 23.06 -2.53
CA ILE A 964 -35.03 22.82 -2.30
C ILE A 964 -34.23 23.51 -3.40
N LYS A 965 -33.27 24.36 -3.05
CA LYS A 965 -32.27 24.92 -3.97
C LYS A 965 -30.89 24.39 -3.59
N VAL A 966 -30.16 23.82 -4.54
CA VAL A 966 -28.81 23.28 -4.35
C VAL A 966 -27.80 24.18 -5.04
N VAL A 967 -26.84 24.70 -4.27
CA VAL A 967 -25.71 25.48 -4.74
C VAL A 967 -24.43 24.69 -4.47
N LEU A 968 -23.66 24.40 -5.53
CA LEU A 968 -22.38 23.72 -5.47
C LEU A 968 -21.26 24.73 -5.76
N ASN A 969 -20.33 24.91 -4.82
CA ASN A 969 -19.19 25.83 -4.94
C ASN A 969 -19.58 27.25 -5.44
N GLY A 970 -20.75 27.75 -4.98
CA GLY A 970 -21.27 29.07 -5.36
C GLY A 970 -22.18 29.10 -6.60
N THR A 971 -22.28 27.99 -7.34
CA THR A 971 -23.13 27.88 -8.54
C THR A 971 -24.42 27.14 -8.22
N VAL A 972 -25.58 27.71 -8.59
CA VAL A 972 -26.87 26.99 -8.49
C VAL A 972 -26.88 25.86 -9.50
N VAL A 973 -26.96 24.62 -9.02
CA VAL A 973 -26.97 23.41 -9.87
C VAL A 973 -28.33 22.76 -9.95
N ASN A 974 -29.19 22.99 -8.94
CA ASN A 974 -30.52 22.39 -8.89
C ASN A 974 -31.53 23.28 -8.14
N GLN A 975 -32.79 23.25 -8.57
CA GLN A 975 -33.92 23.85 -7.85
C GLN A 975 -35.16 23.00 -8.07
N PHE A 976 -35.70 22.44 -7.00
CA PHE A 976 -36.77 21.44 -7.02
C PHE A 976 -37.87 21.82 -6.03
N THR A 977 -39.13 21.61 -6.41
CA THR A 977 -40.28 21.79 -5.50
C THR A 977 -40.99 20.45 -5.38
N SER A 978 -41.07 19.93 -4.16
CA SER A 978 -41.78 18.70 -3.87
C SER A 978 -43.28 18.86 -4.09
N THR A 979 -43.86 17.90 -4.81
CA THR A 979 -45.31 17.71 -4.96
C THR A 979 -45.77 16.39 -4.33
N ASP A 980 -44.86 15.66 -3.68
CA ASP A 980 -45.14 14.35 -3.10
C ASP A 980 -45.81 14.51 -1.72
N PRO A 981 -47.08 14.12 -1.55
CA PRO A 981 -47.78 14.25 -0.27
C PRO A 981 -47.20 13.37 0.84
N ALA A 982 -46.36 12.37 0.51
CA ALA A 982 -45.66 11.56 1.50
C ALA A 982 -44.39 12.23 2.06
N ARG A 983 -43.96 13.37 1.47
CA ARG A 983 -42.72 14.08 1.80
C ARG A 983 -43.00 15.55 2.12
N ASP A 984 -43.37 15.82 3.37
CA ASP A 984 -43.46 17.18 3.90
C ASP A 984 -42.10 17.61 4.44
N ILE A 985 -41.44 18.53 3.73
CA ILE A 985 -40.11 19.05 4.09
C ILE A 985 -40.17 20.46 4.68
N SER A 986 -41.38 20.98 4.94
CA SER A 986 -41.57 22.30 5.55
C SER A 986 -41.04 22.38 6.98
N THR A 987 -40.91 21.23 7.66
CA THR A 987 -40.24 21.04 8.95
C THR A 987 -39.55 19.67 8.97
N GLY A 988 -38.27 19.61 9.32
CA GLY A 988 -37.60 18.31 9.47
C GLY A 988 -36.18 18.37 9.99
N PHE A 989 -35.53 17.21 10.04
CA PHE A 989 -34.13 17.06 10.41
C PHE A 989 -33.21 17.18 9.17
N VAL A 990 -31.92 17.33 9.45
CA VAL A 990 -30.84 17.30 8.47
C VAL A 990 -29.84 16.21 8.84
N GLY A 991 -29.22 15.60 7.84
CA GLY A 991 -28.25 14.54 8.05
C GLY A 991 -27.32 14.31 6.87
N VAL A 992 -26.28 13.54 7.10
CA VAL A 992 -25.32 13.09 6.09
C VAL A 992 -25.27 11.57 6.06
N GLN A 993 -25.11 11.01 4.87
CA GLN A 993 -25.21 9.57 4.65
C GLN A 993 -23.88 8.86 4.87
N ASN A 994 -23.95 7.64 5.40
CA ASN A 994 -22.95 6.61 5.19
C ASN A 994 -23.53 5.59 4.22
N HIS A 995 -23.04 5.51 2.97
CA HIS A 995 -23.72 4.73 1.94
C HIS A 995 -23.48 3.21 2.09
N GLY A 996 -22.24 2.79 2.35
CA GLY A 996 -21.93 1.36 2.48
C GLY A 996 -20.48 1.05 2.86
N ALA A 997 -20.23 -0.24 3.09
CA ALA A 997 -18.91 -0.71 3.50
C ALA A 997 -17.89 -0.47 2.37
N GLY A 998 -16.78 0.19 2.70
CA GLY A 998 -15.75 0.55 1.74
C GLY A 998 -15.97 1.91 1.05
N GLU A 999 -17.15 2.51 1.22
CA GLU A 999 -17.44 3.86 0.72
C GLU A 999 -17.31 4.88 1.85
N ALA A 1000 -16.68 6.00 1.56
CA ALA A 1000 -16.44 7.05 2.54
C ALA A 1000 -16.48 8.43 1.89
N VAL A 1001 -17.31 9.29 2.47
CA VAL A 1001 -17.34 10.73 2.20
C VAL A 1001 -16.95 11.44 3.49
N SER A 1002 -16.07 12.44 3.37
CA SER A 1002 -15.70 13.30 4.50
C SER A 1002 -16.57 14.55 4.52
N TYR A 1003 -17.04 14.97 5.70
CA TYR A 1003 -17.86 16.17 5.88
C TYR A 1003 -17.24 17.09 6.94
N ARG A 1004 -17.30 18.41 6.73
CA ARG A 1004 -16.88 19.40 7.74
C ARG A 1004 -17.66 20.71 7.60
N ASN A 1005 -17.47 21.60 8.58
CA ASN A 1005 -18.04 22.94 8.57
C ASN A 1005 -19.58 22.93 8.38
N ILE A 1006 -20.28 22.00 9.02
CA ILE A 1006 -21.73 21.87 8.85
C ILE A 1006 -22.40 22.97 9.68
N ARG A 1007 -23.16 23.84 9.03
CA ARG A 1007 -23.71 25.05 9.62
C ARG A 1007 -25.03 25.43 9.00
N ILE A 1008 -25.91 26.04 9.78
CA ILE A 1008 -27.28 26.33 9.36
C ILE A 1008 -27.68 27.76 9.71
N LYS A 1009 -28.42 28.39 8.80
CA LYS A 1009 -29.06 29.68 9.02
C LYS A 1009 -30.56 29.50 8.86
N GLU A 1010 -31.30 29.68 9.95
CA GLU A 1010 -32.77 29.74 9.88
C GLU A 1010 -33.19 30.98 9.11
N LEU A 1011 -34.09 30.78 8.16
CA LEU A 1011 -34.65 31.82 7.32
C LEU A 1011 -36.00 32.22 7.91
N ALA A 1012 -36.29 33.52 7.86
CA ALA A 1012 -37.60 33.98 8.27
C ALA A 1012 -38.68 33.33 7.39
N ALA A 1013 -39.77 32.89 8.02
CA ALA A 1013 -40.91 32.31 7.33
C ALA A 1013 -41.43 33.28 6.25
N ASP A 1014 -41.85 32.75 5.11
CA ASP A 1014 -42.47 33.59 4.09
C ASP A 1014 -43.75 34.24 4.64
N LEU A 1015 -44.14 35.37 4.05
CA LEU A 1015 -45.40 36.02 4.42
C LEU A 1015 -46.59 35.13 4.03
N ASN A 1016 -47.44 34.81 5.00
CA ASN A 1016 -48.65 34.03 4.75
C ASN A 1016 -49.67 34.88 3.95
N ILE A 1017 -49.76 34.65 2.65
CA ILE A 1017 -50.73 35.31 1.78
C ILE A 1017 -51.58 34.26 1.05
N ALA A 1018 -52.89 34.48 1.00
CA ALA A 1018 -53.81 33.65 0.24
C ALA A 1018 -54.40 34.45 -0.89
N ALA A 1019 -54.49 33.85 -2.08
CA ALA A 1019 -55.14 34.52 -3.20
C ALA A 1019 -56.13 33.61 -3.91
N THR A 1020 -57.17 34.24 -4.46
CA THR A 1020 -58.20 33.60 -5.27
C THR A 1020 -58.38 34.38 -6.56
N VAL A 1021 -58.59 33.67 -7.67
CA VAL A 1021 -58.91 34.27 -8.96
C VAL A 1021 -60.30 33.83 -9.41
N GLU A 1022 -61.06 34.77 -9.95
CA GLU A 1022 -62.38 34.54 -10.53
C GLU A 1022 -62.45 35.21 -11.90
N ILE A 1023 -62.88 34.49 -12.94
CA ILE A 1023 -63.12 35.07 -14.25
C ILE A 1023 -64.57 35.52 -14.37
N ARG A 1024 -64.79 36.82 -14.58
CA ARG A 1024 -66.12 37.42 -14.72
C ARG A 1024 -66.37 37.83 -16.17
N CYS A 1025 -67.57 37.56 -16.66
CA CYS A 1025 -68.01 37.98 -17.99
C CYS A 1025 -68.89 39.23 -17.85
N VAL A 1026 -68.46 40.34 -18.43
CA VAL A 1026 -69.21 41.61 -18.40
C VAL A 1026 -69.29 42.14 -19.82
N ALA A 1027 -70.52 42.31 -20.33
CA ALA A 1027 -70.80 42.77 -21.70
C ALA A 1027 -70.02 42.00 -22.79
N GLY A 1028 -69.98 40.66 -22.71
CA GLY A 1028 -69.30 39.81 -23.70
C GLY A 1028 -67.77 39.78 -23.60
N LYS A 1029 -67.18 40.39 -22.56
CA LYS A 1029 -65.73 40.43 -22.34
C LYS A 1029 -65.35 39.80 -21.00
N ALA A 1030 -64.24 39.06 -20.99
CA ALA A 1030 -63.69 38.45 -19.79
C ALA A 1030 -62.89 39.46 -18.97
N LEU A 1031 -63.06 39.41 -17.65
CA LEU A 1031 -62.30 40.15 -16.65
C LEU A 1031 -61.65 39.15 -15.68
N VAL A 1032 -60.40 39.39 -15.29
CA VAL A 1032 -59.69 38.60 -14.27
C VAL A 1032 -59.80 39.33 -12.94
N ALA A 1033 -60.63 38.84 -12.02
CA ALA A 1033 -60.77 39.39 -10.68
C ALA A 1033 -59.89 38.60 -9.71
N VAL A 1034 -58.94 39.26 -9.06
CA VAL A 1034 -58.02 38.63 -8.11
C VAL A 1034 -58.21 39.26 -6.74
N ARG A 1035 -58.34 38.41 -5.71
CA ARG A 1035 -58.31 38.81 -4.30
C ARG A 1035 -57.06 38.21 -3.67
N ALA A 1036 -56.21 39.05 -3.10
CA ALA A 1036 -55.01 38.68 -2.35
C ALA A 1036 -55.15 39.11 -0.90
N THR A 1037 -55.30 38.16 0.02
CA THR A 1037 -55.47 38.37 1.46
C THR A 1037 -54.14 38.18 2.18
N ASN A 1038 -53.77 39.14 3.02
CA ASN A 1038 -52.65 38.98 3.95
C ASN A 1038 -53.13 38.17 5.16
N ASN A 1039 -52.78 36.89 5.22
CA ASN A 1039 -53.07 36.01 6.34
C ASN A 1039 -51.93 35.97 7.37
N ASP A 1040 -50.90 36.80 7.21
CA ASP A 1040 -49.80 36.92 8.15
C ASP A 1040 -50.21 37.78 9.37
N THR A 1041 -49.36 37.79 10.39
CA THR A 1041 -49.48 38.58 11.61
C THR A 1041 -48.91 39.99 11.50
N ILE A 1042 -48.20 40.31 10.40
CA ILE A 1042 -47.63 41.64 10.15
C ILE A 1042 -48.23 42.29 8.90
N ASN A 1043 -48.07 43.62 8.79
CA ASN A 1043 -48.43 44.33 7.57
C ASN A 1043 -47.48 43.95 6.43
N ALA A 1044 -48.02 43.85 5.21
CA ALA A 1044 -47.24 43.56 4.02
C ALA A 1044 -47.71 44.38 2.81
N ASP A 1045 -46.77 44.80 1.99
CA ASP A 1045 -47.03 45.37 0.67
C ASP A 1045 -47.36 44.22 -0.28
N VAL A 1046 -48.60 44.17 -0.78
CA VAL A 1046 -49.11 43.07 -1.62
C VAL A 1046 -49.24 43.54 -3.06
N THR A 1047 -48.67 42.78 -3.99
CA THR A 1047 -48.74 43.00 -5.44
C THR A 1047 -49.45 41.85 -6.12
N ILE A 1048 -50.42 42.14 -6.97
CA ILE A 1048 -51.06 41.21 -7.89
C ILE A 1048 -50.56 41.50 -9.30
N SER A 1049 -50.06 40.48 -10.00
CA SER A 1049 -49.55 40.54 -11.36
C SER A 1049 -50.28 39.57 -12.27
N THR A 1050 -50.74 40.06 -13.42
CA THR A 1050 -51.40 39.28 -14.47
C THR A 1050 -50.86 39.68 -15.85
N PRO A 1051 -51.08 38.89 -16.92
CA PRO A 1051 -50.75 39.32 -18.29
C PRO A 1051 -51.46 40.60 -18.74
N TYR A 1052 -52.46 41.08 -17.99
CA TYR A 1052 -53.28 42.26 -18.30
C TYR A 1052 -52.95 43.46 -17.40
N GLY A 1053 -51.95 43.35 -16.55
CA GLY A 1053 -51.44 44.44 -15.71
C GLY A 1053 -51.14 44.01 -14.26
N ASP A 1054 -50.59 44.97 -13.52
CA ASP A 1054 -50.18 44.82 -12.12
C ASP A 1054 -50.95 45.77 -11.20
N LYS A 1055 -51.11 45.39 -9.93
CA LYS A 1055 -51.65 46.25 -8.88
C LYS A 1055 -50.93 45.99 -7.56
N THR A 1056 -50.41 47.05 -6.94
CA THR A 1056 -49.80 46.99 -5.60
C THR A 1056 -50.62 47.79 -4.59
N LEU A 1057 -50.71 47.27 -3.37
CA LEU A 1057 -51.21 47.98 -2.20
C LEU A 1057 -50.22 47.83 -1.06
N ALA A 1058 -49.70 48.95 -0.57
CA ALA A 1058 -48.77 48.97 0.54
C ALA A 1058 -49.49 48.72 1.88
N ALA A 1059 -48.77 48.12 2.83
CA ALA A 1059 -49.18 47.93 4.21
C ALA A 1059 -50.58 47.28 4.39
N VAL A 1060 -50.90 46.26 3.60
CA VAL A 1060 -52.08 45.41 3.79
C VAL A 1060 -51.99 44.76 5.16
N LYS A 1061 -52.94 45.07 6.04
CA LYS A 1061 -52.98 44.56 7.42
C LYS A 1061 -53.29 43.06 7.48
N PRO A 1062 -52.92 42.36 8.56
CA PRO A 1062 -53.42 41.02 8.86
C PRO A 1062 -54.94 40.90 8.67
N GLY A 1063 -55.38 39.87 7.93
CA GLY A 1063 -56.77 39.62 7.56
C GLY A 1063 -57.34 40.53 6.46
N ALA A 1064 -56.66 41.60 6.06
CA ALA A 1064 -57.09 42.49 4.98
C ALA A 1064 -56.67 41.96 3.61
N ALA A 1065 -57.32 42.44 2.55
CA ALA A 1065 -57.03 41.98 1.19
C ALA A 1065 -56.91 43.13 0.17
N LEU A 1066 -55.98 42.98 -0.77
CA LEU A 1066 -56.00 43.69 -2.03
C LEU A 1066 -56.94 42.96 -2.99
N PHE A 1067 -57.96 43.64 -3.49
CA PHE A 1067 -58.81 43.15 -4.57
C PHE A 1067 -58.65 44.03 -5.79
N ASN A 1068 -58.43 43.42 -6.96
CA ASN A 1068 -58.38 44.15 -8.23
C ASN A 1068 -58.95 43.33 -9.38
N THR A 1069 -59.62 44.01 -10.31
CA THR A 1069 -60.17 43.41 -11.53
C THR A 1069 -59.41 43.95 -12.73
N PHE A 1070 -58.85 43.05 -13.55
CA PHE A 1070 -58.09 43.39 -14.75
C PHE A 1070 -58.94 43.16 -16.01
N THR A 1071 -59.07 44.19 -16.84
CA THR A 1071 -59.82 44.12 -18.10
C THR A 1071 -58.98 43.49 -19.20
N THR A 1072 -59.42 42.34 -19.72
CA THR A 1072 -58.66 41.61 -20.76
C THR A 1072 -58.96 42.12 -22.17
N ARG A 1073 -60.14 42.73 -22.38
CA ARG A 1073 -60.74 43.09 -23.68
C ARG A 1073 -61.01 41.90 -24.62
N LEU A 1074 -60.80 40.66 -24.15
CA LEU A 1074 -61.04 39.43 -24.89
C LEU A 1074 -62.45 38.90 -24.65
N ALA A 1075 -63.07 38.31 -25.69
CA ALA A 1075 -64.31 37.54 -25.55
C ALA A 1075 -64.01 36.09 -25.09
N SER A 1076 -62.93 35.51 -25.61
CA SER A 1076 -62.39 34.22 -25.17
C SER A 1076 -61.05 34.42 -24.47
N LEU A 1077 -60.99 34.07 -23.18
CA LEU A 1077 -59.81 34.19 -22.34
C LEU A 1077 -59.09 32.83 -22.28
N PRO A 1078 -57.82 32.73 -22.68
CA PRO A 1078 -57.03 31.52 -22.47
C PRO A 1078 -56.75 31.27 -20.98
N ALA A 1079 -56.38 30.04 -20.64
CA ALA A 1079 -55.90 29.71 -19.30
C ALA A 1079 -54.64 30.53 -18.97
N GLY A 1080 -54.49 30.91 -17.71
CA GLY A 1080 -53.38 31.74 -17.26
C GLY A 1080 -53.22 31.72 -15.76
N VAL A 1081 -52.30 32.54 -15.24
CA VAL A 1081 -51.94 32.58 -13.82
C VAL A 1081 -51.86 34.02 -13.34
N ALA A 1082 -52.42 34.28 -12.15
CA ALA A 1082 -52.22 35.52 -11.41
C ALA A 1082 -51.12 35.28 -10.38
N LYS A 1083 -50.03 36.04 -10.45
CA LYS A 1083 -48.94 35.98 -9.48
C LYS A 1083 -49.19 37.01 -8.40
N VAL A 1084 -49.29 36.59 -7.14
CA VAL A 1084 -49.41 37.49 -6.01
C VAL A 1084 -48.13 37.44 -5.21
N THR A 1085 -47.52 38.58 -4.92
CA THR A 1085 -46.33 38.70 -4.07
C THR A 1085 -46.62 39.62 -2.89
N ALA A 1086 -45.92 39.43 -1.79
CA ALA A 1086 -46.00 40.28 -0.61
C ALA A 1086 -44.61 40.54 -0.03
N THR A 1087 -44.37 41.74 0.51
CA THR A 1087 -43.12 42.09 1.21
C THR A 1087 -43.42 42.88 2.49
N GLY A 1088 -42.74 42.58 3.60
CA GLY A 1088 -43.07 43.21 4.89
C GLY A 1088 -42.24 42.64 6.03
N GLY A 1089 -41.77 43.50 6.93
CA GLY A 1089 -40.96 43.09 8.09
C GLY A 1089 -39.69 42.29 7.72
N GLY A 1090 -39.09 42.55 6.56
CA GLY A 1090 -37.93 41.80 6.06
C GLY A 1090 -38.25 40.41 5.49
N ARG A 1091 -39.53 40.05 5.37
CA ARG A 1091 -40.04 38.77 4.84
C ARG A 1091 -40.71 38.99 3.48
N THR A 1092 -40.79 37.93 2.68
CA THR A 1092 -41.45 37.93 1.37
C THR A 1092 -42.44 36.78 1.30
N GLY A 1093 -43.53 36.90 0.55
CA GLY A 1093 -44.46 35.80 0.27
C GLY A 1093 -44.88 35.81 -1.18
N ALA A 1094 -45.20 34.65 -1.75
CA ALA A 1094 -45.72 34.57 -3.12
C ALA A 1094 -46.74 33.43 -3.26
N VAL A 1095 -47.78 33.66 -4.06
CA VAL A 1095 -48.78 32.64 -4.43
C VAL A 1095 -49.22 32.84 -5.87
N ASP A 1096 -49.12 31.77 -6.66
CA ASP A 1096 -49.60 31.73 -8.04
C ASP A 1096 -50.99 31.10 -8.06
N VAL A 1097 -51.97 31.82 -8.62
CA VAL A 1097 -53.36 31.36 -8.68
C VAL A 1097 -53.77 31.16 -10.14
N PRO A 1098 -53.88 29.92 -10.62
CA PRO A 1098 -54.26 29.64 -12.00
C PRO A 1098 -55.76 29.89 -12.23
N TRP A 1099 -56.12 30.28 -13.45
CA TRP A 1099 -57.49 30.21 -13.96
C TRP A 1099 -57.53 29.37 -15.23
N VAL A 1100 -58.66 28.70 -15.43
CA VAL A 1100 -58.94 27.94 -16.66
C VAL A 1100 -59.45 28.87 -17.76
N ALA A 1101 -59.27 28.46 -19.02
CA ALA A 1101 -59.79 29.19 -20.16
C ALA A 1101 -61.31 29.39 -20.02
N LYS A 1102 -61.81 30.57 -20.37
CA LYS A 1102 -63.24 30.91 -20.27
C LYS A 1102 -63.68 31.77 -21.44
N ASN A 1103 -64.74 31.33 -22.10
CA ASN A 1103 -65.43 32.11 -23.11
C ASN A 1103 -66.60 32.89 -22.46
N CYS A 1104 -66.71 34.18 -22.78
CA CYS A 1104 -67.70 35.10 -22.24
C CYS A 1104 -68.75 35.53 -23.28
N GLY A 1105 -68.77 34.90 -24.45
CA GLY A 1105 -69.70 35.13 -25.56
C GLY A 1105 -69.17 34.53 -26.84
#